data_AF-A0A417F8V7-F1
#
_entry.id   AF-A0A417F8V7-F1
#
_cell.length_a   1.000
_cell.length_b   1.000
_cell.length_c   1.000
_cell.angle_alpha   90.00
_cell.angle_beta   90.00
_cell.angle_gamma   90.00
#
_symmetry.space_group_name_H-M   'P 1'
#
loop_
_entity.id
_entity.type
_entity.pdbx_description
1 polymer ?
#
loop_
_entity_poly.entity_id
_entity_poly.type
_entity_poly.pdbx_seq_one_letter_code
_entity_poly.pdbx_strand_id
1 'polypeptide(L)'
;MTAEGELTLEGGYEQFLLDMQNDRHWAKSTCIAYDREFWRSVAPIFRGIPYADLNEELAEKLWMERRQFGLGDRIIEQNAEKIFSCIVEQAYQHDLSQMRFWGNVDVELCKNGLARTAEGQKYLFNLAHKLLKRPKSLPISVVIRIYEEMLSRADRFGECVALLAMLLLGLRTSEAAGLSYGDIRQMDEDLYAIERRYVEKQSSRDVQVGGKTSNSYRLLPLVKEFRNFLMERKKKALTYYHEHGGTSDAEVDRWPLGCQGQAYWKRCTTREVNQMFKNICCDAGVEEGFFEEADALLTVDETYGKEYEQSVTAYILRHQAATEYDTTDASRDEISALMGHAQENDGTEVFDFANADGQRRLLHVMMQRPIYMYICGKTGMEQDTLKKGMSKVYDGPVELTVTENAEYELYTETIEPNDRLRVEIEGEAELLTEQTILHTYSSFKRPMELGCTSAMREETRLAADMAEKSRSIYTSVGLFENPELVDSMPEVEDLEREWLPEVVDAEGKPYPCSQQAESSKMKSKLEEKEGICEEELLAVLSSGRLVKVPENRWICKSGVCSMGLDKKLQVKRIVVFRQSADKVLVSSSGQAWYLPASITVDDFCKNGRWQKCHEALLKDGVLTECNLKDTSLVCAAQSGRQVRLSLDQVRVIPDGMQIVRTGGEKIVTACCSTAEDELLFVSRQGKALRVSVQAMHEYKNLGIGLVSGMKLKTGDSLCQLMVYQPEHKLIIVTEKGRGLVLSPDTAEKRMIEPKLGLGAGVQLIQWGHGGDVIDALYVETGVLLVTKQGKAHCHDLSEVTPQNRDTTGHWWVTNHDVVGAVEVGIAKATPHN
;
A
#
# COMPACT_ATOMS: atom_id res chain seq x y z
N MET A 1 -21.44 -38.63 22.51
CA MET A 1 -22.49 -37.59 22.45
C MET A 1 -22.65 -36.92 23.80
N THR A 2 -23.08 -35.66 23.83
CA THR A 2 -23.38 -34.91 25.06
C THR A 2 -24.70 -35.37 25.69
N ALA A 3 -25.04 -34.86 26.88
CA ALA A 3 -26.33 -35.09 27.51
C ALA A 3 -27.52 -34.53 26.69
N GLU A 4 -27.26 -33.62 25.76
CA GLU A 4 -28.24 -32.96 24.89
C GLU A 4 -28.32 -33.63 23.50
N GLY A 5 -27.57 -34.72 23.28
CA GLY A 5 -27.60 -35.51 22.05
C GLY A 5 -26.62 -35.06 20.96
N GLU A 6 -25.77 -34.08 21.24
CA GLU A 6 -24.82 -33.53 20.25
C GLU A 6 -23.59 -34.41 20.10
N LEU A 7 -23.00 -34.46 18.91
CA LEU A 7 -21.80 -35.24 18.62
C LEU A 7 -20.60 -34.66 19.40
N THR A 8 -19.89 -35.49 20.15
CA THR A 8 -18.64 -35.14 20.86
C THR A 8 -17.44 -35.57 20.03
N LEU A 9 -16.24 -35.03 20.27
CA LEU A 9 -15.01 -35.47 19.59
C LEU A 9 -14.81 -37.00 19.69
N GLU A 10 -15.06 -37.58 20.87
CA GLU A 10 -15.03 -39.03 21.12
C GLU A 10 -16.03 -39.78 20.20
N GLY A 11 -17.24 -39.24 20.01
CA GLY A 11 -18.26 -39.85 19.13
C GLY A 11 -18.02 -39.64 17.63
N GLY A 12 -17.40 -38.51 17.24
CA GLY A 12 -16.94 -38.31 15.87
C GLY A 12 -15.83 -39.29 15.51
N TYR A 13 -14.83 -39.44 16.39
CA TYR A 13 -13.76 -40.41 16.24
C TYR A 13 -14.29 -41.83 16.01
N GLU A 14 -15.26 -42.29 16.80
CA GLU A 14 -15.89 -43.60 16.61
C GLU A 14 -16.62 -43.77 15.26
N GLN A 15 -17.12 -42.68 14.64
CA GLN A 15 -17.81 -42.73 13.35
C GLN A 15 -16.86 -42.92 12.16
N PHE A 16 -15.77 -42.15 12.06
CA PHE A 16 -14.84 -42.22 10.92
C PHE A 16 -13.58 -43.09 11.17
N LEU A 17 -13.40 -43.67 12.36
CA LEU A 17 -12.28 -44.58 12.65
C LEU A 17 -12.21 -45.77 11.67
N LEU A 18 -13.36 -46.27 11.20
CA LEU A 18 -13.40 -47.34 10.20
C LEU A 18 -12.98 -46.84 8.81
N ASP A 19 -13.42 -45.64 8.42
CA ASP A 19 -13.10 -45.06 7.11
C ASP A 19 -11.62 -44.67 7.03
N MET A 20 -11.05 -44.04 8.08
CA MET A 20 -9.61 -43.82 8.23
C MET A 20 -8.76 -45.10 8.08
N GLN A 21 -9.24 -46.22 8.63
CA GLN A 21 -8.55 -47.52 8.54
C GLN A 21 -8.60 -48.09 7.14
N ASN A 22 -9.73 -47.92 6.45
CA ASN A 22 -9.95 -48.39 5.08
C ASN A 22 -9.13 -47.56 4.08
N ASP A 23 -9.24 -46.23 4.11
CA ASP A 23 -8.60 -45.32 3.16
C ASP A 23 -7.07 -45.34 3.23
N ARG A 24 -6.50 -45.53 4.42
CA ARG A 24 -5.03 -45.62 4.61
C ARG A 24 -4.50 -47.05 4.65
N HIS A 25 -5.35 -48.06 4.41
CA HIS A 25 -4.99 -49.49 4.39
C HIS A 25 -4.17 -49.95 5.62
N TRP A 26 -4.52 -49.49 6.82
CA TRP A 26 -3.71 -49.72 8.01
C TRP A 26 -3.71 -51.18 8.49
N ALA A 27 -2.55 -51.68 8.88
CA ALA A 27 -2.44 -52.96 9.55
C ALA A 27 -3.16 -52.92 10.92
N LYS A 28 -3.87 -53.99 11.28
CA LYS A 28 -4.66 -54.08 12.52
C LYS A 28 -3.90 -53.72 13.80
N SER A 29 -2.60 -53.99 13.86
CA SER A 29 -1.71 -53.59 14.95
C SER A 29 -1.52 -52.08 15.06
N THR A 30 -1.47 -51.37 13.93
CA THR A 30 -1.37 -49.91 13.84
C THR A 30 -2.66 -49.25 14.31
N CYS A 31 -3.82 -49.80 13.91
CA CYS A 31 -5.13 -49.32 14.37
C CYS A 31 -5.26 -49.39 15.90
N ILE A 32 -4.86 -50.51 16.51
CA ILE A 32 -4.88 -50.72 17.97
C ILE A 32 -3.91 -49.76 18.69
N ALA A 33 -2.78 -49.40 18.07
CA ALA A 33 -1.84 -48.44 18.63
C ALA A 33 -2.39 -47.00 18.57
N TYR A 34 -3.00 -46.60 17.45
CA TYR A 34 -3.64 -45.30 17.27
C TYR A 34 -4.82 -45.11 18.24
N ASP A 35 -5.72 -46.09 18.32
CA ASP A 35 -6.89 -46.07 19.22
C ASP A 35 -6.46 -45.94 20.69
N ARG A 36 -5.48 -46.74 21.14
CA ARG A 36 -4.92 -46.65 22.49
C ARG A 36 -4.36 -45.25 22.79
N GLU A 37 -3.66 -44.64 21.84
CA GLU A 37 -3.01 -43.35 22.05
C GLU A 37 -4.00 -42.17 21.98
N PHE A 38 -5.04 -42.26 21.13
CA PHE A 38 -6.17 -41.32 21.14
C PHE A 38 -6.85 -41.28 22.51
N TRP A 39 -7.29 -42.43 23.04
CA TRP A 39 -8.01 -42.50 24.32
C TRP A 39 -7.16 -42.09 25.53
N ARG A 40 -5.84 -42.32 25.46
CA ARG A 40 -4.89 -41.95 26.50
C ARG A 40 -4.60 -40.44 26.51
N SER A 41 -4.32 -39.89 25.34
CA SER A 41 -3.64 -38.59 25.23
C SER A 41 -4.55 -37.50 24.67
N VAL A 42 -5.38 -37.79 23.67
CA VAL A 42 -6.24 -36.79 22.99
C VAL A 42 -7.63 -36.69 23.64
N ALA A 43 -8.36 -37.80 23.79
CA ALA A 43 -9.74 -37.80 24.28
C ALA A 43 -9.96 -37.03 25.60
N PRO A 44 -9.06 -37.12 26.62
CA PRO A 44 -9.27 -36.39 27.87
C PRO A 44 -9.02 -34.87 27.79
N ILE A 45 -8.59 -34.31 26.65
CA ILE A 45 -8.46 -32.84 26.44
C ILE A 45 -9.85 -32.22 26.19
N PHE A 46 -10.70 -32.91 25.42
CA PHE A 46 -11.93 -32.36 24.85
C PHE A 46 -13.19 -33.07 25.36
N ARG A 47 -13.06 -33.85 26.43
CA ARG A 47 -14.15 -34.67 26.98
C ARG A 47 -15.36 -33.80 27.32
N GLY A 48 -16.51 -34.17 26.76
CA GLY A 48 -17.79 -33.50 27.01
C GLY A 48 -18.06 -32.25 26.17
N ILE A 49 -17.14 -31.84 25.28
CA ILE A 49 -17.34 -30.68 24.40
C ILE A 49 -18.12 -31.11 23.13
N PRO A 50 -19.20 -30.40 22.75
CA PRO A 50 -19.85 -30.56 21.44
C PRO A 50 -18.84 -30.27 20.31
N TYR A 51 -18.76 -31.16 19.33
CA TYR A 51 -17.73 -31.06 18.30
C TYR A 51 -17.95 -29.90 17.32
N ALA A 52 -19.20 -29.45 17.19
CA ALA A 52 -19.58 -28.24 16.46
C ALA A 52 -19.12 -26.94 17.15
N ASP A 53 -18.94 -26.95 18.48
CA ASP A 53 -18.44 -25.81 19.25
C ASP A 53 -16.91 -25.77 19.33
N LEU A 54 -16.24 -26.89 19.01
CA LEU A 54 -14.79 -26.97 19.01
C LEU A 54 -14.22 -26.17 17.83
N ASN A 55 -13.43 -25.14 18.17
CA ASN A 55 -12.76 -24.24 17.25
C ASN A 55 -11.28 -24.14 17.60
N GLU A 56 -10.47 -23.58 16.69
CA GLU A 56 -9.00 -23.52 16.80
C GLU A 56 -8.53 -22.89 18.12
N GLU A 57 -9.09 -21.72 18.48
CA GLU A 57 -8.80 -20.98 19.72
C GLU A 57 -9.15 -21.79 20.99
N LEU A 58 -10.35 -22.38 21.04
CA LEU A 58 -10.77 -23.22 22.18
C LEU A 58 -9.89 -24.47 22.28
N ALA A 59 -9.55 -25.08 21.15
CA ALA A 59 -8.76 -26.29 21.12
C ALA A 59 -7.34 -26.06 21.62
N GLU A 60 -6.71 -24.97 21.18
CA GLU A 60 -5.38 -24.57 21.60
C GLU A 60 -5.34 -24.18 23.09
N LYS A 61 -6.33 -23.44 23.57
CA LYS A 61 -6.46 -23.10 25.00
C LYS A 61 -6.47 -24.37 25.87
N LEU A 62 -7.31 -25.36 25.53
CA LEU A 62 -7.41 -26.61 26.28
C LEU A 62 -6.11 -27.44 26.21
N TRP A 63 -5.43 -27.42 25.07
CA TRP A 63 -4.12 -28.06 24.91
C TRP A 63 -3.04 -27.42 25.80
N MET A 64 -3.02 -26.08 25.86
CA MET A 64 -2.09 -25.30 26.66
C MET A 64 -2.36 -25.44 28.17
N GLU A 65 -3.63 -25.45 28.58
CA GLU A 65 -4.03 -25.76 29.96
C GLU A 65 -3.54 -27.17 30.35
N ARG A 66 -3.72 -28.19 29.49
CA ARG A 66 -3.24 -29.55 29.79
C ARG A 66 -1.71 -29.67 29.80
N ARG A 67 -0.98 -28.94 28.94
CA ARG A 67 0.50 -28.87 28.99
C ARG A 67 1.02 -28.39 30.35
N GLN A 68 0.33 -27.46 31.02
CA GLN A 68 0.72 -26.99 32.35
C GLN A 68 0.55 -28.06 33.45
N PHE A 69 -0.33 -29.04 33.27
CA PHE A 69 -0.54 -30.16 34.19
C PHE A 69 0.18 -31.46 33.78
N GLY A 70 0.83 -31.47 32.60
CA GLY A 70 1.85 -32.44 32.20
C GLY A 70 1.34 -33.71 31.49
N LEU A 71 1.69 -33.85 30.21
CA LEU A 71 1.76 -35.17 29.53
C LEU A 71 3.13 -35.85 29.73
N GLY A 72 4.15 -35.08 30.14
CA GLY A 72 5.40 -35.57 30.74
C GLY A 72 6.46 -36.11 29.78
N ASP A 73 6.10 -36.41 28.53
CA ASP A 73 7.01 -36.85 27.47
C ASP A 73 6.68 -36.14 26.15
N ARG A 74 7.68 -35.44 25.61
CA ARG A 74 7.59 -34.66 24.35
C ARG A 74 7.20 -35.53 23.15
N ILE A 75 7.54 -36.82 23.15
CA ILE A 75 7.19 -37.75 22.07
C ILE A 75 5.70 -38.12 22.12
N ILE A 76 5.14 -38.25 23.33
CA ILE A 76 3.71 -38.53 23.54
C ILE A 76 2.88 -37.32 23.13
N GLU A 77 3.30 -36.12 23.50
CA GLU A 77 2.66 -34.86 23.07
C GLU A 77 2.62 -34.72 21.54
N GLN A 78 3.75 -34.92 20.86
CA GLN A 78 3.84 -34.86 19.40
C GLN A 78 2.95 -35.91 18.70
N ASN A 79 2.84 -37.12 19.24
CA ASN A 79 1.96 -38.14 18.66
C ASN A 79 0.48 -37.82 18.88
N ALA A 80 0.10 -37.29 20.05
CA ALA A 80 -1.26 -36.85 20.33
C ALA A 80 -1.69 -35.70 19.39
N GLU A 81 -0.78 -34.75 19.14
CA GLU A 81 -0.97 -33.64 18.21
C GLU A 81 -1.26 -34.14 16.78
N LYS A 82 -0.44 -35.07 16.26
CA LYS A 82 -0.66 -35.68 14.92
C LYS A 82 -2.00 -36.40 14.80
N ILE A 83 -2.38 -37.17 15.84
CA ILE A 83 -3.65 -37.89 15.89
C ILE A 83 -4.82 -36.90 15.83
N PHE A 84 -4.77 -35.82 16.61
CA PHE A 84 -5.81 -34.80 16.62
C PHE A 84 -5.92 -34.03 15.30
N SER A 85 -4.80 -33.67 14.65
CA SER A 85 -4.83 -33.04 13.32
C SER A 85 -5.50 -33.93 12.27
N CYS A 86 -5.19 -35.24 12.25
CA CYS A 86 -5.84 -36.19 11.34
C CYS A 86 -7.35 -36.29 11.60
N ILE A 87 -7.76 -36.27 12.87
CA ILE A 87 -9.16 -36.30 13.29
C ILE A 87 -9.93 -35.07 12.80
N VAL A 88 -9.37 -33.88 12.99
CA VAL A 88 -9.98 -32.61 12.57
C VAL A 88 -10.19 -32.57 11.04
N GLU A 89 -9.20 -33.00 10.26
CA GLU A 89 -9.31 -33.03 8.80
C GLU A 89 -10.33 -34.08 8.29
N GLN A 90 -10.42 -35.25 8.93
CA GLN A 90 -11.42 -36.25 8.58
C GLN A 90 -12.83 -35.81 8.94
N ALA A 91 -13.03 -35.22 10.13
CA ALA A 91 -14.31 -34.67 10.53
C ALA A 91 -14.81 -33.57 9.58
N TYR A 92 -13.90 -32.76 9.04
CA TYR A 92 -14.22 -31.80 8.00
C TYR A 92 -14.69 -32.48 6.70
N GLN A 93 -13.98 -33.51 6.23
CA GLN A 93 -14.34 -34.26 5.01
C GLN A 93 -15.69 -34.99 5.13
N HIS A 94 -16.13 -35.32 6.34
CA HIS A 94 -17.44 -35.94 6.63
C HIS A 94 -18.54 -34.92 7.01
N ASP A 95 -18.36 -33.61 6.79
CA ASP A 95 -19.28 -32.52 7.18
C ASP A 95 -19.62 -32.47 8.70
N LEU A 96 -18.82 -33.09 9.57
CA LEU A 96 -19.04 -33.17 11.02
C LEU A 96 -18.51 -31.96 11.81
N SER A 97 -17.58 -31.20 11.23
CA SER A 97 -17.03 -29.96 11.80
C SER A 97 -16.56 -29.00 10.70
N GLN A 98 -16.56 -27.70 10.97
CA GLN A 98 -15.96 -26.66 10.10
C GLN A 98 -14.53 -26.28 10.53
N MET A 99 -13.96 -26.94 11.54
CA MET A 99 -12.61 -26.67 12.04
C MET A 99 -11.53 -27.29 11.14
N ARG A 100 -10.49 -26.52 10.77
CA ARG A 100 -9.29 -27.00 10.06
C ARG A 100 -8.04 -26.20 10.46
N PHE A 101 -6.89 -26.86 10.54
CA PHE A 101 -5.61 -26.21 10.84
C PHE A 101 -4.94 -25.69 9.57
N TRP A 102 -5.35 -24.50 9.13
CA TRP A 102 -4.87 -23.84 7.92
C TRP A 102 -4.88 -22.31 8.11
N GLY A 103 -4.11 -21.55 7.33
CA GLY A 103 -4.23 -20.10 7.26
C GLY A 103 -3.63 -19.35 8.47
N ASN A 104 -4.38 -18.48 9.12
CA ASN A 104 -3.86 -17.42 10.00
C ASN A 104 -3.48 -17.83 11.45
N VAL A 105 -3.30 -19.12 11.74
CA VAL A 105 -3.12 -19.65 13.13
C VAL A 105 -1.97 -18.96 13.89
N ASP A 106 -0.80 -18.84 13.26
CA ASP A 106 0.39 -18.24 13.89
C ASP A 106 0.22 -16.71 14.14
N VAL A 107 -0.71 -16.05 13.42
CA VAL A 107 -1.08 -14.64 13.63
C VAL A 107 -2.06 -14.49 14.79
N GLU A 108 -3.04 -15.39 14.93
CA GLU A 108 -3.98 -15.41 16.07
C GLU A 108 -3.26 -15.71 17.40
N LEU A 109 -2.30 -16.64 17.38
CA LEU A 109 -1.36 -16.88 18.48
C LEU A 109 -0.58 -15.63 18.89
N CYS A 110 -0.16 -14.81 17.92
CA CYS A 110 0.43 -13.51 18.20
C CYS A 110 -0.57 -12.60 18.90
N LYS A 111 -1.78 -12.40 18.37
CA LYS A 111 -2.82 -11.56 18.99
C LYS A 111 -3.09 -11.91 20.46
N ASN A 112 -3.12 -13.20 20.80
CA ASN A 112 -3.56 -13.69 22.11
C ASN A 112 -2.45 -13.81 23.18
N GLY A 113 -1.17 -13.54 22.85
CA GLY A 113 -0.12 -13.49 23.87
C GLY A 113 1.26 -13.02 23.41
N LEU A 114 1.67 -13.36 22.18
CA LEU A 114 3.01 -13.07 21.66
C LEU A 114 3.18 -11.67 21.07
N ALA A 115 2.11 -10.93 20.77
CA ALA A 115 2.15 -9.56 20.22
C ALA A 115 2.79 -8.51 21.16
N ARG A 116 3.10 -8.89 22.40
CA ARG A 116 3.86 -8.07 23.36
C ARG A 116 5.38 -8.31 23.31
N THR A 117 5.86 -9.28 22.54
CA THR A 117 7.31 -9.51 22.32
C THR A 117 7.76 -8.85 21.01
N ALA A 118 8.99 -8.35 20.99
CA ALA A 118 9.57 -7.74 19.78
C ALA A 118 9.68 -8.75 18.61
N GLU A 119 9.80 -10.04 18.93
CA GLU A 119 9.89 -11.15 17.97
C GLU A 119 8.54 -11.40 17.28
N GLY A 120 7.44 -11.47 18.04
CA GLY A 120 6.09 -11.60 17.50
C GLY A 120 5.71 -10.41 16.63
N GLN A 121 6.01 -9.19 17.07
CA GLN A 121 5.79 -7.98 16.27
C GLN A 121 6.58 -8.01 14.95
N LYS A 122 7.88 -8.36 15.01
CA LYS A 122 8.73 -8.47 13.80
C LYS A 122 8.22 -9.52 12.82
N TYR A 123 7.70 -10.66 13.31
CA TYR A 123 7.08 -11.69 12.49
C TYR A 123 5.83 -11.15 11.75
N LEU A 124 4.92 -10.48 12.46
CA LEU A 124 3.73 -9.86 11.87
C LEU A 124 4.07 -8.78 10.83
N PHE A 125 5.01 -7.88 11.13
CA PHE A 125 5.47 -6.86 10.17
C PHE A 125 6.06 -7.48 8.89
N ASN A 126 6.81 -8.58 9.01
CA ASN A 126 7.37 -9.27 7.84
C ASN A 126 6.27 -9.90 6.97
N LEU A 127 5.26 -10.54 7.57
CA LEU A 127 4.11 -11.09 6.85
C LEU A 127 3.28 -10.00 6.17
N ALA A 128 2.92 -8.93 6.89
CA ALA A 128 2.19 -7.79 6.33
C ALA A 128 2.93 -7.18 5.11
N HIS A 129 4.26 -7.06 5.18
CA HIS A 129 5.07 -6.55 4.07
C HIS A 129 5.11 -7.50 2.87
N LYS A 130 4.97 -8.83 3.04
CA LYS A 130 4.87 -9.74 1.89
C LYS A 130 3.58 -9.51 1.10
N LEU A 131 2.44 -9.29 1.77
CA LEU A 131 1.17 -9.03 1.09
C LEU A 131 1.26 -7.81 0.15
N LEU A 132 1.95 -6.75 0.60
CA LEU A 132 2.19 -5.53 -0.20
C LEU A 132 3.01 -5.77 -1.49
N LYS A 133 3.55 -6.96 -1.71
CA LYS A 133 4.30 -7.37 -2.93
C LYS A 133 3.55 -8.39 -3.79
N ARG A 134 2.33 -8.78 -3.41
CA ARG A 134 1.49 -9.74 -4.16
C ARG A 134 0.42 -8.98 -4.93
N PRO A 135 -0.11 -9.56 -6.03
CA PRO A 135 -1.45 -9.25 -6.49
C PRO A 135 -2.41 -9.34 -5.29
N LYS A 136 -3.31 -8.38 -5.18
CA LYS A 136 -4.27 -8.27 -4.06
C LYS A 136 -5.59 -8.93 -4.42
N SER A 137 -5.91 -8.96 -5.71
CA SER A 137 -6.92 -9.81 -6.30
C SER A 137 -6.45 -11.26 -6.37
N LEU A 138 -7.41 -12.18 -6.46
CA LEU A 138 -7.19 -13.58 -6.79
C LEU A 138 -7.36 -13.77 -8.30
N PRO A 139 -6.54 -14.63 -8.96
CA PRO A 139 -6.73 -14.94 -10.37
C PRO A 139 -8.16 -15.41 -10.66
N ILE A 140 -8.76 -14.98 -11.77
CA ILE A 140 -10.17 -15.28 -12.08
C ILE A 140 -10.51 -16.78 -12.05
N SER A 141 -9.58 -17.66 -12.41
CA SER A 141 -9.76 -19.12 -12.31
C SER A 141 -9.87 -19.62 -10.86
N VAL A 142 -9.24 -18.95 -9.89
CA VAL A 142 -9.39 -19.21 -8.46
C VAL A 142 -10.73 -18.67 -7.97
N VAL A 143 -11.12 -17.46 -8.40
CA VAL A 143 -12.41 -16.84 -8.06
C VAL A 143 -13.60 -17.69 -8.57
N ILE A 144 -13.49 -18.25 -9.78
CA ILE A 144 -14.47 -19.19 -10.33
C ILE A 144 -14.55 -20.46 -9.48
N ARG A 145 -13.42 -21.08 -9.10
CA ARG A 145 -13.44 -22.25 -8.19
C ARG A 145 -14.04 -21.93 -6.82
N ILE A 146 -13.72 -20.77 -6.26
CA ILE A 146 -14.31 -20.28 -5.00
C ILE A 146 -15.85 -20.16 -5.13
N TYR A 147 -16.34 -19.60 -6.24
CA TYR A 147 -17.77 -19.49 -6.55
C TYR A 147 -18.44 -20.86 -6.72
N GLU A 148 -17.80 -21.80 -7.43
CA GLU A 148 -18.30 -23.15 -7.66
C GLU A 148 -18.36 -23.98 -6.37
N GLU A 149 -17.34 -23.87 -5.51
CA GLU A 149 -17.33 -24.49 -4.19
C GLU A 149 -18.38 -23.89 -3.25
N MET A 150 -18.63 -22.58 -3.31
CA MET A 150 -19.75 -21.97 -2.60
C MET A 150 -21.11 -22.51 -3.08
N LEU A 151 -21.32 -22.62 -4.40
CA LEU A 151 -22.55 -23.16 -4.97
C LEU A 151 -22.78 -24.63 -4.60
N SER A 152 -21.76 -25.48 -4.77
CA SER A 152 -21.86 -26.93 -4.53
C SER A 152 -22.14 -27.27 -3.05
N ARG A 153 -21.81 -26.35 -2.15
CA ARG A 153 -21.96 -26.47 -0.70
C ARG A 153 -23.18 -25.74 -0.14
N ALA A 154 -23.74 -24.75 -0.84
CA ALA A 154 -24.79 -23.88 -0.31
C ALA A 154 -26.03 -24.62 0.23
N ASP A 155 -26.42 -25.73 -0.38
CA ASP A 155 -27.56 -26.56 0.09
C ASP A 155 -27.30 -27.25 1.44
N ARG A 156 -26.03 -27.47 1.82
CA ARG A 156 -25.60 -27.99 3.12
C ARG A 156 -25.22 -26.87 4.11
N PHE A 157 -24.61 -25.81 3.60
CA PHE A 157 -24.00 -24.72 4.37
C PHE A 157 -24.54 -23.36 3.93
N GLY A 158 -25.50 -22.81 4.67
CA GLY A 158 -26.07 -21.49 4.39
C GLY A 158 -25.09 -20.34 4.55
N GLU A 159 -23.97 -20.55 5.23
CA GLU A 159 -22.84 -19.63 5.29
C GLU A 159 -22.32 -19.30 3.88
N CYS A 160 -22.32 -20.28 2.95
CA CYS A 160 -21.96 -20.05 1.56
C CYS A 160 -22.87 -19.05 0.84
N VAL A 161 -24.13 -18.90 1.26
CA VAL A 161 -25.06 -17.91 0.66
C VAL A 161 -24.71 -16.48 1.07
N ALA A 162 -24.24 -16.30 2.32
CA ALA A 162 -23.67 -15.02 2.75
C ALA A 162 -22.37 -14.72 1.97
N LEU A 163 -21.52 -15.72 1.74
CA LEU A 163 -20.28 -15.55 0.97
C LEU A 163 -20.54 -15.25 -0.52
N LEU A 164 -21.54 -15.89 -1.14
CA LEU A 164 -22.00 -15.54 -2.48
C LEU A 164 -22.49 -14.09 -2.53
N ALA A 165 -23.24 -13.63 -1.53
CA ALA A 165 -23.66 -12.23 -1.44
C ALA A 165 -22.47 -11.27 -1.25
N MET A 166 -21.41 -11.66 -0.52
CA MET A 166 -20.17 -10.88 -0.44
C MET A 166 -19.45 -10.78 -1.78
N LEU A 167 -19.16 -11.93 -2.42
CA LEU A 167 -18.43 -11.99 -3.70
C LEU A 167 -19.17 -11.25 -4.82
N LEU A 168 -20.48 -11.49 -4.94
CA LEU A 168 -21.28 -10.98 -6.04
C LEU A 168 -21.71 -9.53 -5.83
N LEU A 169 -21.96 -9.08 -4.60
CA LEU A 169 -22.49 -7.73 -4.33
C LEU A 169 -21.49 -6.77 -3.62
N GLY A 170 -20.24 -7.20 -3.36
CA GLY A 170 -19.21 -6.38 -2.70
C GLY A 170 -19.47 -6.09 -1.20
N LEU A 171 -20.31 -6.90 -0.55
CA LEU A 171 -20.71 -6.72 0.84
C LEU A 171 -19.57 -7.07 1.83
N ARG A 172 -19.57 -6.42 2.99
CA ARG A 172 -18.79 -6.86 4.16
C ARG A 172 -19.46 -8.05 4.84
N THR A 173 -18.73 -8.80 5.67
CA THR A 173 -19.26 -9.99 6.34
C THR A 173 -20.45 -9.65 7.22
N SER A 174 -20.38 -8.57 8.01
CA SER A 174 -21.50 -8.11 8.85
C SER A 174 -22.73 -7.69 8.04
N GLU A 175 -22.55 -7.20 6.81
CA GLU A 175 -23.62 -6.78 5.91
C GLU A 175 -24.31 -8.01 5.29
N ALA A 176 -23.53 -8.96 4.76
CA ALA A 176 -24.08 -10.17 4.14
C ALA A 176 -24.78 -11.09 5.16
N ALA A 177 -24.21 -11.24 6.36
CA ALA A 177 -24.85 -11.97 7.46
C ALA A 177 -26.13 -11.29 7.97
N GLY A 178 -26.29 -9.98 7.75
CA GLY A 178 -27.48 -9.20 8.13
C GLY A 178 -28.71 -9.37 7.22
N LEU A 179 -28.54 -9.90 6.00
CA LEU A 179 -29.60 -9.98 4.99
C LEU A 179 -30.67 -11.05 5.26
N SER A 180 -31.87 -10.81 4.77
CA SER A 180 -33.07 -11.66 4.90
C SER A 180 -33.84 -11.73 3.57
N TYR A 181 -34.69 -12.73 3.35
CA TYR A 181 -35.41 -12.88 2.08
C TYR A 181 -36.33 -11.68 1.75
N GLY A 182 -36.89 -11.04 2.77
CA GLY A 182 -37.74 -9.85 2.63
C GLY A 182 -36.99 -8.56 2.26
N ASP A 183 -35.66 -8.56 2.28
CA ASP A 183 -34.85 -7.42 1.81
C ASP A 183 -34.79 -7.36 0.27
N ILE A 184 -35.22 -8.43 -0.44
CA ILE A 184 -35.28 -8.48 -1.90
C ILE A 184 -36.54 -7.75 -2.39
N ARG A 185 -36.34 -6.67 -3.15
CA ARG A 185 -37.38 -5.82 -3.73
C ARG A 185 -37.46 -5.99 -5.24
N GLN A 186 -38.67 -6.02 -5.77
CA GLN A 186 -38.91 -5.79 -7.19
C GLN A 186 -38.95 -4.27 -7.45
N MET A 187 -38.15 -3.81 -8.40
CA MET A 187 -38.05 -2.40 -8.80
C MET A 187 -38.81 -2.15 -10.12
N ASP A 188 -38.83 -3.14 -11.02
CA ASP A 188 -39.54 -3.12 -12.31
C ASP A 188 -39.83 -4.58 -12.77
N GLU A 189 -40.41 -4.81 -13.95
CA GLU A 189 -40.80 -6.17 -14.42
C GLU A 189 -39.64 -7.19 -14.35
N ASP A 190 -38.46 -6.82 -14.88
CA ASP A 190 -37.25 -7.66 -14.87
C ASP A 190 -36.13 -7.15 -13.94
N LEU A 191 -36.38 -6.11 -13.13
CA LEU A 191 -35.37 -5.50 -12.26
C LEU A 191 -35.65 -5.78 -10.78
N TYR A 192 -34.67 -6.37 -10.11
CA TYR A 192 -34.70 -6.64 -8.67
C TYR A 192 -33.48 -6.02 -8.01
N ALA A 193 -33.65 -5.56 -6.77
CA ALA A 193 -32.57 -5.05 -5.93
C ALA A 193 -32.72 -5.57 -4.50
N ILE A 194 -31.61 -5.70 -3.78
CA ILE A 194 -31.61 -6.04 -2.36
C ILE A 194 -31.33 -4.80 -1.51
N GLU A 195 -32.11 -4.64 -0.45
CA GLU A 195 -32.04 -3.51 0.48
C GLU A 195 -31.02 -3.78 1.59
N ARG A 196 -29.81 -3.22 1.44
CA ARG A 196 -28.78 -3.25 2.48
C ARG A 196 -29.15 -2.21 3.55
N ARG A 197 -29.92 -2.63 4.56
CA ARG A 197 -30.32 -1.80 5.73
C ARG A 197 -29.72 -2.27 7.06
N TYR A 198 -29.68 -3.58 7.26
CA TYR A 198 -29.29 -4.20 8.53
C TYR A 198 -27.87 -4.75 8.47
N VAL A 199 -27.21 -4.84 9.63
CA VAL A 199 -25.93 -5.53 9.83
C VAL A 199 -26.01 -6.43 11.05
N GLU A 200 -25.25 -7.51 11.03
CA GLU A 200 -25.04 -8.43 12.16
C GLU A 200 -24.35 -7.69 13.34
N LYS A 201 -24.82 -7.94 14.57
CA LYS A 201 -24.31 -7.27 15.78
C LYS A 201 -23.23 -8.09 16.50
N GLN A 202 -21.96 -7.83 16.18
CA GLN A 202 -20.77 -8.32 16.91
C GLN A 202 -20.66 -9.85 17.08
N SER A 203 -20.81 -10.62 16.00
CA SER A 203 -20.85 -12.10 16.01
C SER A 203 -21.97 -12.68 16.87
N SER A 204 -23.14 -12.04 16.86
CA SER A 204 -24.40 -12.58 17.37
C SER A 204 -25.32 -13.02 16.23
N ARG A 205 -26.50 -13.54 16.57
CA ARG A 205 -27.57 -13.85 15.59
C ARG A 205 -28.59 -12.72 15.45
N ASP A 206 -28.38 -11.61 16.19
CA ASP A 206 -29.20 -10.40 16.16
C ASP A 206 -28.69 -9.42 15.11
N VAL A 207 -29.60 -8.58 14.61
CA VAL A 207 -29.29 -7.52 13.65
C VAL A 207 -29.57 -6.13 14.22
N GLN A 208 -28.84 -5.15 13.71
CA GLN A 208 -29.03 -3.73 14.03
C GLN A 208 -29.07 -2.89 12.76
N VAL A 209 -29.72 -1.72 12.80
CA VAL A 209 -29.72 -0.75 11.70
C VAL A 209 -28.37 -0.01 11.67
N GLY A 210 -27.74 0.09 10.51
CA GLY A 210 -26.62 1.03 10.30
C GLY A 210 -25.41 0.47 9.55
N GLY A 211 -24.29 1.17 9.68
CA GLY A 211 -22.99 0.86 9.08
C GLY A 211 -21.97 1.95 9.41
N LYS A 212 -20.72 1.81 8.94
CA LYS A 212 -19.62 2.74 9.29
C LYS A 212 -19.74 4.13 8.64
N THR A 213 -20.51 4.25 7.56
CA THR A 213 -20.65 5.47 6.73
C THR A 213 -22.09 5.97 6.73
N SER A 214 -22.28 7.25 6.40
CA SER A 214 -23.61 7.84 6.12
C SER A 214 -24.34 7.09 5.00
N ASN A 215 -23.61 6.66 3.97
CA ASN A 215 -24.07 5.79 2.87
C ASN A 215 -24.17 4.30 3.27
N SER A 216 -24.54 4.02 4.53
CA SER A 216 -24.78 2.66 5.00
C SER A 216 -26.07 2.07 4.44
N TYR A 217 -27.11 2.88 4.26
CA TYR A 217 -28.31 2.48 3.53
C TYR A 217 -28.07 2.49 2.02
N ARG A 218 -28.32 1.38 1.31
CA ARG A 218 -28.30 1.34 -0.16
C ARG A 218 -29.13 0.20 -0.76
N LEU A 219 -29.53 0.36 -2.01
CA LEU A 219 -30.08 -0.68 -2.87
C LEU A 219 -28.98 -1.21 -3.80
N LEU A 220 -28.84 -2.53 -3.90
CA LEU A 220 -27.88 -3.19 -4.78
C LEU A 220 -28.65 -4.07 -5.78
N PRO A 221 -28.46 -3.91 -7.10
CA PRO A 221 -29.24 -4.66 -8.07
C PRO A 221 -28.81 -6.14 -8.09
N LEU A 222 -29.77 -7.03 -8.34
CA LEU A 222 -29.57 -8.47 -8.40
C LEU A 222 -29.53 -8.95 -9.85
N VAL A 223 -28.37 -9.46 -10.27
CA VAL A 223 -28.24 -10.22 -11.52
C VAL A 223 -29.17 -11.44 -11.49
N LYS A 224 -29.82 -11.72 -12.63
CA LYS A 224 -30.94 -12.67 -12.77
C LYS A 224 -30.62 -14.06 -12.26
N GLU A 225 -29.42 -14.56 -12.54
CA GLU A 225 -28.94 -15.88 -12.18
C GLU A 225 -28.84 -16.02 -10.64
N PHE A 226 -28.28 -15.01 -9.98
CA PHE A 226 -28.18 -14.98 -8.51
C PHE A 226 -29.54 -14.77 -7.84
N ARG A 227 -30.41 -13.90 -8.40
CA ARG A 227 -31.82 -13.78 -7.97
C ARG A 227 -32.52 -15.14 -8.02
N ASN A 228 -32.40 -15.86 -9.13
CA ASN A 228 -33.08 -17.13 -9.33
C ASN A 228 -32.58 -18.19 -8.33
N PHE A 229 -31.26 -18.24 -8.09
CA PHE A 229 -30.67 -19.08 -7.03
C PHE A 229 -31.25 -18.76 -5.63
N LEU A 230 -31.34 -17.48 -5.25
CA LEU A 230 -31.92 -17.07 -3.98
C LEU A 230 -33.41 -17.42 -3.87
N MET A 231 -34.17 -17.31 -4.96
CA MET A 231 -35.61 -17.67 -4.99
C MET A 231 -35.83 -19.18 -4.94
N GLU A 232 -35.00 -19.97 -5.62
CA GLU A 232 -35.01 -21.44 -5.51
C GLU A 232 -34.71 -21.88 -4.07
N ARG A 233 -33.75 -21.23 -3.40
CA ARG A 233 -33.46 -21.45 -1.98
C ARG A 233 -34.63 -21.04 -1.07
N LYS A 234 -35.26 -19.89 -1.33
CA LYS A 234 -36.45 -19.44 -0.59
C LYS A 234 -37.58 -20.48 -0.67
N LYS A 235 -37.77 -21.11 -1.84
CA LYS A 235 -38.73 -22.19 -2.05
C LYS A 235 -38.40 -23.44 -1.21
N LYS A 236 -37.12 -23.83 -1.10
CA LYS A 236 -36.70 -24.91 -0.18
C LYS A 236 -36.99 -24.55 1.29
N ALA A 237 -36.71 -23.31 1.70
CA ALA A 237 -37.00 -22.83 3.05
C ALA A 237 -38.52 -22.79 3.36
N LEU A 238 -39.36 -22.42 2.39
CA LEU A 238 -40.82 -22.49 2.49
C LEU A 238 -41.32 -23.94 2.63
N THR A 239 -40.82 -24.87 1.80
CA THR A 239 -41.16 -26.30 1.93
C THR A 239 -40.82 -26.80 3.33
N TYR A 240 -39.60 -26.54 3.80
CA TYR A 240 -39.18 -26.91 5.16
C TYR A 240 -40.09 -26.30 6.24
N TYR A 241 -40.42 -25.01 6.11
CA TYR A 241 -41.29 -24.31 7.06
C TYR A 241 -42.69 -24.95 7.16
N HIS A 242 -43.33 -25.29 6.03
CA HIS A 242 -44.63 -25.95 6.02
C HIS A 242 -44.58 -27.39 6.55
N GLU A 243 -43.53 -28.15 6.21
CA GLU A 243 -43.30 -29.50 6.76
C GLU A 243 -43.18 -29.49 8.30
N HIS A 244 -42.68 -28.39 8.87
CA HIS A 244 -42.55 -28.18 10.31
C HIS A 244 -43.73 -27.38 10.93
N GLY A 245 -44.88 -27.31 10.25
CA GLY A 245 -46.13 -26.75 10.77
C GLY A 245 -46.35 -25.25 10.51
N GLY A 246 -45.55 -24.64 9.65
CA GLY A 246 -45.65 -23.25 9.26
C GLY A 246 -46.91 -22.91 8.43
N THR A 247 -47.51 -21.75 8.71
CA THR A 247 -48.85 -21.39 8.18
C THR A 247 -48.89 -20.15 7.27
N SER A 248 -47.80 -19.37 7.18
CA SER A 248 -47.74 -18.16 6.36
C SER A 248 -46.36 -17.92 5.75
N ASP A 249 -46.29 -17.90 4.42
CA ASP A 249 -45.08 -17.67 3.63
C ASP A 249 -44.33 -16.38 4.01
N ALA A 250 -45.09 -15.36 4.45
CA ALA A 250 -44.57 -14.06 4.88
C ALA A 250 -43.72 -14.12 6.18
N GLU A 251 -43.69 -15.27 6.87
CA GLU A 251 -42.76 -15.48 7.98
C GLU A 251 -41.35 -15.78 7.49
N VAL A 252 -41.22 -16.46 6.34
CA VAL A 252 -39.93 -16.80 5.71
C VAL A 252 -39.25 -15.56 5.13
N ASP A 253 -39.99 -14.49 4.85
CA ASP A 253 -39.39 -13.18 4.51
C ASP A 253 -38.50 -12.62 5.63
N ARG A 254 -38.79 -12.98 6.89
CA ARG A 254 -37.96 -12.58 8.05
C ARG A 254 -36.77 -13.52 8.28
N TRP A 255 -36.67 -14.62 7.54
CA TRP A 255 -35.59 -15.59 7.66
C TRP A 255 -34.33 -15.08 6.94
N PRO A 256 -33.14 -15.38 7.47
CA PRO A 256 -31.88 -14.92 6.92
C PRO A 256 -31.59 -15.53 5.54
N LEU A 257 -30.85 -14.81 4.69
CA LEU A 257 -30.28 -15.42 3.48
C LEU A 257 -29.16 -16.41 3.84
N GLY A 258 -28.26 -15.98 4.72
CA GLY A 258 -27.20 -16.80 5.31
C GLY A 258 -27.66 -17.47 6.61
N CYS A 259 -27.85 -18.78 6.58
CA CYS A 259 -28.21 -19.58 7.75
C CYS A 259 -27.04 -20.45 8.23
N GLN A 260 -27.04 -20.84 9.51
CA GLN A 260 -26.06 -21.80 10.04
C GLN A 260 -26.40 -23.19 9.50
N GLY A 261 -25.51 -23.78 8.68
CA GLY A 261 -25.76 -25.05 8.02
C GLY A 261 -27.09 -25.04 7.24
N GLN A 262 -27.91 -26.07 7.46
CA GLN A 262 -29.25 -26.22 6.87
C GLN A 262 -30.39 -25.61 7.70
N ALA A 263 -30.10 -24.97 8.84
CA ALA A 263 -31.13 -24.43 9.73
C ALA A 263 -31.66 -23.08 9.21
N TYR A 264 -32.49 -23.09 8.16
CA TYR A 264 -32.95 -21.91 7.40
C TYR A 264 -33.42 -20.69 8.22
N TRP A 265 -33.95 -20.90 9.42
CA TRP A 265 -34.44 -19.85 10.33
C TRP A 265 -33.36 -19.26 11.26
N LYS A 266 -32.18 -19.90 11.34
CA LYS A 266 -31.09 -19.59 12.28
C LYS A 266 -29.96 -18.87 11.55
N ARG A 267 -29.83 -17.56 11.77
CA ARG A 267 -28.84 -16.69 11.13
C ARG A 267 -27.41 -17.15 11.43
N CYS A 268 -26.55 -17.16 10.41
CA CYS A 268 -25.10 -17.34 10.59
C CYS A 268 -24.45 -16.07 11.16
N THR A 269 -23.47 -16.25 12.02
CA THR A 269 -22.64 -15.20 12.60
C THR A 269 -21.46 -14.86 11.70
N THR A 270 -20.87 -13.67 11.86
CA THR A 270 -19.63 -13.29 11.17
C THR A 270 -18.50 -14.31 11.37
N ARG A 271 -18.41 -14.98 12.53
CA ARG A 271 -17.42 -16.04 12.82
C ARG A 271 -17.63 -17.28 11.94
N GLU A 272 -18.86 -17.80 11.88
CA GLU A 272 -19.22 -18.97 11.07
C GLU A 272 -18.97 -18.70 9.56
N VAL A 273 -19.34 -17.50 9.08
CA VAL A 273 -19.10 -17.09 7.68
C VAL A 273 -17.60 -16.97 7.36
N ASN A 274 -16.80 -16.38 8.26
CA ASN A 274 -15.35 -16.29 8.06
C ASN A 274 -14.68 -17.67 8.05
N GLN A 275 -15.08 -18.58 8.93
CA GLN A 275 -14.54 -19.96 8.96
C GLN A 275 -14.88 -20.74 7.70
N MET A 276 -16.14 -20.63 7.21
CA MET A 276 -16.53 -21.26 5.95
C MET A 276 -15.70 -20.75 4.77
N PHE A 277 -15.42 -19.45 4.70
CA PHE A 277 -14.58 -18.90 3.62
C PHE A 277 -13.13 -19.39 3.69
N LYS A 278 -12.54 -19.43 4.89
CA LYS A 278 -11.20 -19.99 5.13
C LYS A 278 -11.08 -21.42 4.58
N ASN A 279 -12.10 -22.25 4.83
CA ASN A 279 -12.18 -23.61 4.32
C ASN A 279 -12.32 -23.69 2.79
N ILE A 280 -13.18 -22.86 2.19
CA ILE A 280 -13.37 -22.77 0.73
C ILE A 280 -12.07 -22.30 0.04
N CYS A 281 -11.36 -21.34 0.62
CA CYS A 281 -10.07 -20.88 0.10
C CYS A 281 -9.02 -22.00 0.08
N CYS A 282 -8.97 -22.83 1.12
CA CYS A 282 -8.10 -24.01 1.17
C CYS A 282 -8.42 -24.96 0.00
N ASP A 283 -9.71 -25.29 -0.19
CA ASP A 283 -10.15 -26.27 -1.20
C ASP A 283 -10.05 -25.73 -2.64
N ALA A 284 -10.25 -24.43 -2.86
CA ALA A 284 -10.10 -23.77 -4.17
C ALA A 284 -8.63 -23.56 -4.60
N GLY A 285 -7.68 -23.85 -3.70
CA GLY A 285 -6.24 -23.73 -3.95
C GLY A 285 -5.69 -22.31 -3.78
N VAL A 286 -6.26 -21.50 -2.88
CA VAL A 286 -5.65 -20.24 -2.43
C VAL A 286 -4.37 -20.57 -1.66
N GLU A 287 -3.30 -19.79 -1.84
CA GLU A 287 -2.06 -20.02 -1.10
C GLU A 287 -2.24 -19.68 0.38
N GLU A 288 -1.90 -20.61 1.29
CA GLU A 288 -2.00 -20.42 2.74
C GLU A 288 -1.30 -19.14 3.22
N GLY A 289 -0.11 -18.87 2.66
CA GLY A 289 0.66 -17.67 2.95
C GLY A 289 -0.09 -16.37 2.64
N PHE A 290 -0.92 -16.33 1.59
CA PHE A 290 -1.72 -15.13 1.29
C PHE A 290 -2.73 -14.82 2.41
N PHE A 291 -3.32 -15.86 3.01
CA PHE A 291 -4.28 -15.72 4.12
C PHE A 291 -3.58 -15.25 5.42
N GLU A 292 -2.38 -15.77 5.71
CA GLU A 292 -1.53 -15.33 6.83
C GLU A 292 -1.07 -13.87 6.66
N GLU A 293 -0.60 -13.53 5.46
CA GLU A 293 -0.06 -12.21 5.11
C GLU A 293 -1.16 -11.13 5.16
N ALA A 294 -2.40 -11.49 4.79
CA ALA A 294 -3.59 -10.66 4.95
C ALA A 294 -3.94 -10.43 6.42
N ASP A 295 -4.00 -11.46 7.27
CA ASP A 295 -4.34 -11.28 8.68
C ASP A 295 -3.27 -10.45 9.40
N ALA A 296 -2.00 -10.68 9.08
CA ALA A 296 -0.90 -9.90 9.61
C ALA A 296 -1.01 -8.41 9.24
N LEU A 297 -1.41 -8.07 8.00
CA LEU A 297 -1.63 -6.68 7.60
C LEU A 297 -2.77 -6.01 8.38
N LEU A 298 -3.93 -6.67 8.51
CA LEU A 298 -5.08 -6.15 9.26
C LEU A 298 -4.77 -5.95 10.76
N THR A 299 -3.91 -6.83 11.30
CA THR A 299 -3.40 -6.75 12.67
C THR A 299 -2.42 -5.60 12.89
N VAL A 300 -1.54 -5.33 11.92
CA VAL A 300 -0.48 -4.32 12.01
C VAL A 300 -0.99 -2.91 11.70
N ASP A 301 -1.85 -2.74 10.69
CA ASP A 301 -2.46 -1.46 10.36
C ASP A 301 -3.90 -1.40 10.91
N GLU A 302 -4.05 -0.78 12.07
CA GLU A 302 -5.37 -0.57 12.69
C GLU A 302 -6.38 0.15 11.78
N THR A 303 -5.93 0.97 10.82
CA THR A 303 -6.82 1.69 9.90
C THR A 303 -7.40 0.72 8.88
N TYR A 304 -6.52 -0.08 8.26
CA TYR A 304 -6.89 -1.14 7.33
C TYR A 304 -7.75 -2.20 8.02
N GLY A 305 -7.34 -2.66 9.19
CA GLY A 305 -8.11 -3.58 10.03
C GLY A 305 -9.50 -3.03 10.38
N LYS A 306 -9.61 -1.75 10.74
CA LYS A 306 -10.92 -1.10 10.98
C LYS A 306 -11.77 -0.99 9.71
N GLU A 307 -11.18 -0.83 8.52
CA GLU A 307 -11.92 -0.77 7.25
C GLU A 307 -12.60 -2.12 6.94
N TYR A 308 -11.83 -3.20 7.01
CA TYR A 308 -12.23 -4.58 6.69
C TYR A 308 -12.73 -5.43 7.88
N GLU A 309 -13.22 -4.79 8.96
CA GLU A 309 -13.85 -5.49 10.11
C GLU A 309 -12.91 -6.47 10.84
N GLN A 310 -11.59 -6.29 10.72
CA GLN A 310 -10.57 -7.24 11.18
C GLN A 310 -10.77 -8.67 10.63
N SER A 311 -11.32 -8.79 9.42
CA SER A 311 -11.60 -10.06 8.74
C SER A 311 -10.83 -10.16 7.42
N VAL A 312 -10.02 -11.22 7.29
CA VAL A 312 -9.37 -11.61 6.03
C VAL A 312 -10.39 -11.89 4.93
N THR A 313 -11.53 -12.52 5.28
CA THR A 313 -12.65 -12.77 4.37
C THR A 313 -13.21 -11.47 3.78
N ALA A 314 -13.42 -10.47 4.65
CA ALA A 314 -13.88 -9.15 4.22
C ALA A 314 -12.81 -8.41 3.42
N TYR A 315 -11.51 -8.58 3.73
CA TYR A 315 -10.42 -8.05 2.90
C TYR A 315 -10.44 -8.68 1.49
N ILE A 316 -10.31 -10.00 1.37
CA ILE A 316 -10.18 -10.69 0.08
C ILE A 316 -11.41 -10.43 -0.80
N LEU A 317 -12.62 -10.75 -0.33
CA LEU A 317 -13.84 -10.67 -1.18
C LEU A 317 -14.20 -9.23 -1.56
N ARG A 318 -13.97 -8.26 -0.67
CA ARG A 318 -14.30 -6.86 -0.94
C ARG A 318 -13.22 -6.17 -1.78
N HIS A 319 -11.96 -6.54 -1.63
CA HIS A 319 -10.89 -6.04 -2.49
C HIS A 319 -11.03 -6.62 -3.89
N GLN A 320 -11.33 -7.91 -4.02
CA GLN A 320 -11.67 -8.55 -5.31
C GLN A 320 -12.80 -7.80 -6.04
N ALA A 321 -13.90 -7.52 -5.33
CA ALA A 321 -15.00 -6.76 -5.91
C ALA A 321 -14.59 -5.32 -6.30
N ALA A 322 -13.73 -4.66 -5.52
CA ALA A 322 -13.21 -3.33 -5.85
C ALA A 322 -12.36 -3.34 -7.13
N THR A 323 -11.36 -4.23 -7.21
CA THR A 323 -10.51 -4.40 -8.40
C THR A 323 -11.36 -4.73 -9.63
N GLU A 324 -12.35 -5.63 -9.51
CA GLU A 324 -13.26 -5.96 -10.61
C GLU A 324 -14.21 -4.81 -11.01
N TYR A 325 -14.43 -3.80 -10.18
CA TYR A 325 -15.18 -2.58 -10.59
C TYR A 325 -14.26 -1.55 -11.26
N ASP A 326 -12.99 -1.46 -10.86
CA ASP A 326 -12.01 -0.58 -11.51
C ASP A 326 -11.70 -1.03 -12.96
N THR A 327 -12.06 -2.27 -13.34
CA THR A 327 -12.02 -2.81 -14.72
C THR A 327 -13.37 -2.71 -15.46
N THR A 328 -14.23 -1.76 -15.11
CA THR A 328 -15.52 -1.54 -15.79
C THR A 328 -15.67 -0.10 -16.23
N ASP A 329 -16.70 0.22 -17.03
CA ASP A 329 -17.01 1.61 -17.41
C ASP A 329 -17.59 2.46 -16.26
N ALA A 330 -17.57 1.95 -15.03
CA ALA A 330 -18.16 2.57 -13.85
C ALA A 330 -17.50 3.89 -13.48
N SER A 331 -18.32 4.92 -13.27
CA SER A 331 -17.85 6.15 -12.63
C SER A 331 -17.56 5.94 -11.14
N ARG A 332 -16.71 6.80 -10.59
CA ARG A 332 -16.34 6.76 -9.16
C ARG A 332 -17.54 6.89 -8.21
N ASP A 333 -18.60 7.57 -8.63
CA ASP A 333 -19.85 7.69 -7.87
C ASP A 333 -20.64 6.36 -7.86
N GLU A 334 -20.59 5.58 -8.94
CA GLU A 334 -21.21 4.25 -9.04
C GLU A 334 -20.47 3.19 -8.23
N ILE A 335 -19.14 3.18 -8.31
CA ILE A 335 -18.29 2.34 -7.45
C ILE A 335 -18.53 2.71 -5.98
N SER A 336 -18.62 4.00 -5.66
CA SER A 336 -18.92 4.46 -4.30
C SER A 336 -20.32 4.07 -3.82
N ALA A 337 -21.32 4.09 -4.71
CA ALA A 337 -22.69 3.63 -4.43
C ALA A 337 -22.72 2.12 -4.15
N LEU A 338 -22.13 1.29 -5.02
CA LEU A 338 -22.07 -0.17 -4.86
C LEU A 338 -21.32 -0.56 -3.58
N MET A 339 -20.16 0.05 -3.34
CA MET A 339 -19.29 -0.27 -2.20
C MET A 339 -19.76 0.37 -0.89
N GLY A 340 -20.60 1.42 -0.92
CA GLY A 340 -21.06 2.15 0.26
C GLY A 340 -19.99 3.10 0.86
N HIS A 341 -19.19 3.71 -0.02
CA HIS A 341 -18.22 4.75 0.35
C HIS A 341 -18.90 6.12 0.46
N ALA A 342 -18.22 7.09 1.08
CA ALA A 342 -18.68 8.47 1.10
C ALA A 342 -18.49 9.07 -0.30
N GLN A 343 -19.54 9.67 -0.86
CA GLN A 343 -19.46 10.35 -2.16
C GLN A 343 -18.64 11.65 -2.02
N GLU A 344 -17.86 11.98 -3.06
CA GLU A 344 -16.98 13.15 -3.08
C GLU A 344 -17.64 14.41 -3.66
N ASN A 345 -18.80 14.26 -4.32
CA ASN A 345 -19.57 15.35 -4.89
C ASN A 345 -20.82 15.64 -4.07
N ASP A 346 -20.88 16.85 -3.49
CA ASP A 346 -22.04 17.39 -2.77
C ASP A 346 -23.31 17.58 -3.64
N GLY A 347 -23.23 17.30 -4.95
CA GLY A 347 -24.27 17.55 -5.95
C GLY A 347 -24.91 16.31 -6.59
N THR A 348 -24.37 15.11 -6.39
CA THR A 348 -25.00 13.85 -6.86
C THR A 348 -25.81 13.28 -5.69
N GLU A 349 -27.12 13.52 -5.64
CA GLU A 349 -27.93 13.01 -4.52
C GLU A 349 -27.95 11.46 -4.54
N VAL A 350 -27.85 10.83 -3.35
CA VAL A 350 -28.04 9.38 -3.14
C VAL A 350 -29.34 8.84 -3.77
N PHE A 351 -30.30 9.75 -4.02
CA PHE A 351 -31.57 9.51 -4.69
C PHE A 351 -31.43 9.01 -6.14
N ASP A 352 -30.38 9.40 -6.87
CA ASP A 352 -30.22 9.06 -8.30
C ASP A 352 -30.00 7.57 -8.53
N PHE A 353 -29.39 6.86 -7.58
CA PHE A 353 -29.19 5.41 -7.63
C PHE A 353 -30.31 4.61 -6.93
N ALA A 354 -31.25 5.27 -6.25
CA ALA A 354 -32.34 4.61 -5.53
C ALA A 354 -33.57 4.29 -6.42
N ASN A 355 -33.64 4.88 -7.62
CA ASN A 355 -34.71 4.64 -8.60
C ASN A 355 -34.36 3.48 -9.57
N ALA A 356 -35.32 3.06 -10.38
CA ALA A 356 -35.16 1.93 -11.29
C ALA A 356 -34.07 2.15 -12.37
N ASP A 357 -33.90 3.37 -12.88
CA ASP A 357 -32.93 3.64 -13.95
C ASP A 357 -31.49 3.73 -13.42
N GLY A 358 -31.31 4.31 -12.22
CA GLY A 358 -30.05 4.21 -11.48
C GLY A 358 -29.67 2.77 -11.15
N GLN A 359 -30.63 1.96 -10.71
CA GLN A 359 -30.40 0.52 -10.46
C GLN A 359 -30.13 -0.27 -11.76
N ARG A 360 -30.72 0.10 -12.91
CA ARG A 360 -30.33 -0.45 -14.24
C ARG A 360 -28.89 -0.11 -14.59
N ARG A 361 -28.45 1.11 -14.31
CA ARG A 361 -27.07 1.56 -14.57
C ARG A 361 -26.06 0.80 -13.71
N LEU A 362 -26.34 0.67 -12.41
CA LEU A 362 -25.53 -0.15 -11.50
C LEU A 362 -25.55 -1.64 -11.89
N LEU A 363 -26.67 -2.18 -12.37
CA LEU A 363 -26.76 -3.55 -12.86
C LEU A 363 -25.89 -3.75 -14.11
N HIS A 364 -25.86 -2.78 -15.02
CA HIS A 364 -25.01 -2.82 -16.21
C HIS A 364 -23.53 -2.94 -15.84
N VAL A 365 -23.05 -2.07 -14.95
CA VAL A 365 -21.69 -2.12 -14.36
C VAL A 365 -21.41 -3.49 -13.74
N MET A 366 -22.31 -3.99 -12.88
CA MET A 366 -22.12 -5.30 -12.25
C MET A 366 -22.00 -6.44 -13.28
N MET A 367 -22.80 -6.40 -14.36
CA MET A 367 -22.77 -7.43 -15.41
C MET A 367 -21.52 -7.40 -16.32
N GLN A 368 -20.67 -6.38 -16.22
CA GLN A 368 -19.36 -6.32 -16.89
C GLN A 368 -18.25 -7.04 -16.10
N ARG A 369 -18.44 -7.30 -14.79
CA ARG A 369 -17.40 -7.96 -13.97
C ARG A 369 -17.10 -9.37 -14.50
N PRO A 370 -15.82 -9.81 -14.53
CA PRO A 370 -15.44 -11.12 -15.06
C PRO A 370 -16.22 -12.31 -14.45
N ILE A 371 -16.48 -12.29 -13.13
CA ILE A 371 -17.26 -13.34 -12.47
C ILE A 371 -18.72 -13.37 -12.94
N TYR A 372 -19.32 -12.23 -13.26
CA TYR A 372 -20.69 -12.19 -13.79
C TYR A 372 -20.75 -12.56 -15.28
N MET A 373 -19.71 -12.25 -16.06
CA MET A 373 -19.59 -12.76 -17.44
C MET A 373 -19.57 -14.29 -17.46
N TYR A 374 -18.81 -14.92 -16.55
CA TYR A 374 -18.82 -16.37 -16.34
C TYR A 374 -20.22 -16.90 -16.03
N ILE A 375 -20.86 -16.34 -14.99
CA ILE A 375 -22.19 -16.76 -14.50
C ILE A 375 -23.28 -16.64 -15.58
N CYS A 376 -23.23 -15.58 -16.39
CA CYS A 376 -24.22 -15.35 -17.45
C CYS A 376 -24.05 -16.25 -18.68
N GLY A 377 -23.08 -17.18 -18.67
CA GLY A 377 -22.72 -17.95 -19.87
C GLY A 377 -22.15 -17.08 -21.00
N LYS A 378 -21.71 -15.84 -20.67
CA LYS A 378 -20.99 -14.94 -21.60
C LYS A 378 -19.50 -15.28 -21.61
N THR A 379 -19.19 -16.57 -21.58
CA THR A 379 -17.85 -17.15 -21.79
C THR A 379 -17.59 -17.41 -23.26
N GLY A 380 -18.24 -16.66 -24.16
CA GLY A 380 -17.56 -16.33 -25.39
C GLY A 380 -16.38 -15.44 -24.98
N MET A 381 -15.15 -15.97 -25.07
CA MET A 381 -14.03 -15.09 -25.36
C MET A 381 -14.47 -14.20 -26.52
N GLU A 382 -14.17 -12.90 -26.48
CA GLU A 382 -14.60 -12.05 -27.57
C GLU A 382 -13.93 -12.54 -28.86
N GLN A 383 -14.73 -13.15 -29.73
CA GLN A 383 -14.25 -13.72 -30.99
C GLN A 383 -14.29 -12.63 -32.04
N ASP A 384 -13.12 -12.17 -32.48
CA ASP A 384 -13.02 -11.20 -33.57
C ASP A 384 -12.15 -11.73 -34.71
N THR A 385 -12.51 -11.32 -35.92
CA THR A 385 -11.81 -11.69 -37.15
C THR A 385 -11.01 -10.50 -37.64
N LEU A 386 -9.70 -10.51 -37.35
CA LEU A 386 -8.82 -9.42 -37.70
C LEU A 386 -8.62 -9.35 -39.22
N LYS A 387 -8.74 -8.14 -39.77
CA LYS A 387 -8.45 -7.82 -41.18
C LYS A 387 -7.33 -6.80 -41.24
N LYS A 388 -6.58 -6.80 -42.34
CA LYS A 388 -5.47 -5.88 -42.55
C LYS A 388 -5.90 -4.41 -42.37
N GLY A 389 -5.28 -3.72 -41.41
CA GLY A 389 -5.56 -2.31 -41.09
C GLY A 389 -6.67 -2.08 -40.06
N MET A 390 -7.20 -3.13 -39.41
CA MET A 390 -8.05 -2.98 -38.22
C MET A 390 -7.18 -2.76 -36.97
N SER A 391 -7.63 -1.86 -36.08
CA SER A 391 -7.10 -1.68 -34.72
C SER A 391 -8.28 -1.67 -33.76
N LYS A 392 -8.19 -2.47 -32.69
CA LYS A 392 -9.23 -2.64 -31.67
C LYS A 392 -8.59 -3.02 -30.34
N VAL A 393 -9.18 -2.54 -29.25
CA VAL A 393 -8.77 -2.82 -27.86
C VAL A 393 -9.80 -3.76 -27.26
N TYR A 394 -9.33 -4.71 -26.45
CA TYR A 394 -10.14 -5.71 -25.74
C TYR A 394 -9.85 -5.64 -24.25
N ASP A 395 -10.83 -6.00 -23.43
CA ASP A 395 -10.69 -6.13 -21.99
C ASP A 395 -11.07 -7.56 -21.58
N GLY A 396 -10.17 -8.26 -20.89
CA GLY A 396 -10.31 -9.68 -20.57
C GLY A 396 -9.91 -10.67 -21.69
N PRO A 397 -10.27 -11.95 -21.56
CA PRO A 397 -9.84 -13.01 -22.48
C PRO A 397 -10.57 -12.95 -23.84
N VAL A 398 -9.78 -12.93 -24.91
CA VAL A 398 -10.19 -12.71 -26.31
C VAL A 398 -9.65 -13.84 -27.20
N GLU A 399 -10.40 -14.23 -28.24
CA GLU A 399 -9.98 -15.24 -29.23
C GLU A 399 -9.91 -14.57 -30.61
N LEU A 400 -8.70 -14.45 -31.16
CA LEU A 400 -8.46 -13.67 -32.38
C LEU A 400 -8.23 -14.60 -33.58
N THR A 401 -9.17 -14.58 -34.53
CA THR A 401 -9.06 -15.38 -35.77
C THR A 401 -8.48 -14.52 -36.90
N VAL A 402 -7.47 -15.04 -37.59
CA VAL A 402 -6.83 -14.41 -38.74
C VAL A 402 -7.26 -15.14 -40.03
N THR A 403 -7.86 -14.41 -40.98
CA THR A 403 -8.40 -15.01 -42.23
C THR A 403 -7.58 -14.71 -43.50
N GLU A 404 -6.56 -13.87 -43.40
CA GLU A 404 -5.66 -13.50 -44.50
C GLU A 404 -4.21 -13.71 -44.07
N ASN A 405 -3.33 -14.20 -44.97
CA ASN A 405 -1.89 -14.22 -44.73
C ASN A 405 -1.37 -12.78 -44.62
N ALA A 406 -1.31 -12.28 -43.39
CA ALA A 406 -0.93 -10.93 -43.04
C ALA A 406 -0.29 -10.91 -41.64
N GLU A 407 0.49 -9.86 -41.40
CA GLU A 407 1.17 -9.60 -40.13
C GLU A 407 0.27 -8.75 -39.23
N TYR A 408 0.25 -9.04 -37.92
CA TYR A 408 -0.56 -8.36 -36.91
C TYR A 408 0.27 -8.10 -35.66
N GLU A 409 0.08 -6.94 -35.04
CA GLU A 409 0.70 -6.55 -33.77
C GLU A 409 -0.35 -6.59 -32.65
N LEU A 410 0.03 -7.12 -31.49
CA LEU A 410 -0.84 -7.26 -30.32
C LEU A 410 -0.20 -6.57 -29.11
N TYR A 411 -0.97 -5.69 -28.45
CA TYR A 411 -0.56 -4.99 -27.24
C TYR A 411 -1.43 -5.44 -26.07
N THR A 412 -0.83 -5.73 -24.92
CA THR A 412 -1.52 -6.24 -23.72
C THR A 412 -0.94 -5.63 -22.45
N GLU A 413 -1.80 -5.19 -21.52
CA GLU A 413 -1.43 -4.60 -20.23
C GLU A 413 -2.12 -5.37 -19.08
N THR A 414 -1.53 -5.34 -17.88
CA THR A 414 -2.06 -6.02 -16.68
C THR A 414 -2.70 -5.06 -15.70
N ILE A 415 -3.81 -5.48 -15.09
CA ILE A 415 -4.62 -4.66 -14.17
C ILE A 415 -3.90 -4.43 -12.82
N GLU A 416 -3.34 -5.48 -12.20
CA GLU A 416 -2.59 -5.32 -10.95
C GLU A 416 -1.07 -5.43 -11.15
N PRO A 417 -0.26 -4.69 -10.37
CA PRO A 417 1.18 -4.86 -10.37
C PRO A 417 1.58 -6.30 -10.01
N ASN A 418 2.39 -6.92 -10.88
CA ASN A 418 2.88 -8.32 -10.79
C ASN A 418 1.88 -9.42 -11.19
N ASP A 419 0.81 -9.08 -11.91
CA ASP A 419 -0.02 -10.07 -12.60
C ASP A 419 0.77 -10.88 -13.65
N ARG A 420 0.22 -12.04 -14.06
CA ARG A 420 0.80 -12.92 -15.08
C ARG A 420 -0.09 -12.99 -16.31
N LEU A 421 0.45 -12.56 -17.44
CA LEU A 421 -0.20 -12.66 -18.74
C LEU A 421 0.16 -14.00 -19.44
N ARG A 422 -0.75 -14.53 -20.26
CA ARG A 422 -0.55 -15.75 -21.07
C ARG A 422 -1.20 -15.54 -22.43
N VAL A 423 -0.43 -15.76 -23.49
CA VAL A 423 -0.89 -15.77 -24.88
C VAL A 423 -0.69 -17.19 -25.43
N GLU A 424 -1.67 -17.69 -26.18
CA GLU A 424 -1.61 -19.01 -26.83
C GLU A 424 -1.88 -18.82 -28.33
N ILE A 425 -1.14 -19.55 -29.17
CA ILE A 425 -1.21 -19.46 -30.64
C ILE A 425 -1.47 -20.86 -31.17
N GLU A 426 -2.54 -21.02 -31.98
CA GLU A 426 -2.89 -22.27 -32.65
C GLU A 426 -2.95 -22.08 -34.18
N GLY A 427 -2.54 -23.09 -34.95
CA GLY A 427 -2.58 -23.09 -36.42
C GLY A 427 -1.22 -22.92 -37.11
N GLU A 428 -1.21 -22.51 -38.38
CA GLU A 428 0.01 -22.26 -39.18
C GLU A 428 0.60 -20.84 -38.96
N ALA A 429 0.22 -20.15 -37.88
CA ALA A 429 0.74 -18.82 -37.56
C ALA A 429 2.14 -18.91 -36.92
N GLU A 430 3.12 -18.22 -37.50
CA GLU A 430 4.46 -18.08 -36.92
C GLU A 430 4.58 -16.79 -36.10
N LEU A 431 5.05 -16.91 -34.85
CA LEU A 431 5.40 -15.76 -34.00
C LEU A 431 6.68 -15.10 -34.55
N LEU A 432 6.53 -13.97 -35.24
CA LEU A 432 7.65 -13.27 -35.87
C LEU A 432 8.58 -12.57 -34.85
N THR A 433 7.99 -11.90 -33.86
CA THR A 433 8.69 -11.14 -32.82
C THR A 433 7.85 -11.07 -31.54
N GLU A 434 8.50 -11.21 -30.39
CA GLU A 434 7.90 -10.99 -29.06
C GLU A 434 8.77 -9.98 -28.30
N GLN A 435 8.14 -8.98 -27.68
CA GLN A 435 8.79 -8.05 -26.76
C GLN A 435 7.96 -7.98 -25.47
N THR A 436 8.52 -8.50 -24.37
CA THR A 436 7.96 -8.34 -23.04
C THR A 436 8.63 -7.14 -22.36
N ILE A 437 7.86 -6.20 -21.82
CA ILE A 437 8.39 -5.11 -20.98
C ILE A 437 8.30 -5.55 -19.52
N LEU A 438 9.41 -6.04 -18.97
CA LEU A 438 9.39 -6.80 -17.72
C LEU A 438 9.52 -5.89 -16.48
N HIS A 439 8.44 -5.78 -15.69
CA HIS A 439 8.48 -5.21 -14.34
C HIS A 439 9.05 -6.22 -13.33
N THR A 440 10.36 -6.48 -13.42
CA THR A 440 10.99 -7.58 -12.66
C THR A 440 11.13 -7.30 -11.16
N TYR A 441 10.33 -8.00 -10.34
CA TYR A 441 10.70 -8.34 -8.97
C TYR A 441 11.43 -9.68 -8.94
N SER A 442 12.65 -9.71 -8.37
CA SER A 442 13.40 -10.95 -8.11
C SER A 442 13.23 -11.42 -6.66
N SER A 443 13.14 -12.73 -6.46
CA SER A 443 12.82 -13.37 -5.18
C SER A 443 13.94 -14.30 -4.72
N PHE A 444 14.18 -14.39 -3.41
CA PHE A 444 15.08 -15.37 -2.82
C PHE A 444 14.54 -15.90 -1.47
N LYS A 445 14.57 -17.23 -1.28
CA LYS A 445 14.37 -17.94 0.01
C LYS A 445 15.77 -18.24 0.59
N ARG A 446 16.02 -18.54 1.87
CA ARG A 446 15.42 -19.54 2.80
C ARG A 446 16.14 -19.39 4.19
N PRO A 447 15.95 -20.28 5.17
CA PRO A 447 14.85 -20.46 6.14
C PRO A 447 15.18 -19.95 7.57
N MET A 448 14.20 -19.98 8.49
CA MET A 448 14.47 -20.04 9.94
C MET A 448 13.39 -20.86 10.68
N GLU A 449 13.65 -21.20 11.94
CA GLU A 449 13.15 -22.42 12.61
C GLU A 449 11.68 -22.41 13.07
N LEU A 450 11.09 -23.61 13.17
CA LEU A 450 9.65 -23.85 13.32
C LEU A 450 9.13 -23.79 14.78
N GLY A 451 7.91 -23.25 14.94
CA GLY A 451 7.08 -23.39 16.14
C GLY A 451 6.27 -24.70 16.17
N CYS A 452 5.51 -24.95 17.24
CA CYS A 452 4.79 -26.23 17.43
C CYS A 452 3.60 -26.39 16.46
N THR A 453 2.85 -25.32 16.21
CA THR A 453 1.83 -25.22 15.13
C THR A 453 2.45 -25.53 13.77
N SER A 454 3.62 -24.95 13.49
CA SER A 454 4.38 -25.23 12.26
C SER A 454 4.79 -26.71 12.15
N ALA A 455 5.07 -27.39 13.26
CA ALA A 455 5.34 -28.83 13.27
C ALA A 455 4.07 -29.67 13.01
N MET A 456 2.91 -29.28 13.56
CA MET A 456 1.62 -29.93 13.25
C MET A 456 1.19 -29.72 11.79
N ARG A 457 1.47 -28.53 11.25
CA ARG A 457 1.27 -28.18 9.83
C ARG A 457 2.16 -29.01 8.91
N GLU A 458 3.45 -29.11 9.21
CA GLU A 458 4.37 -29.92 8.39
C GLU A 458 3.99 -31.41 8.44
N GLU A 459 3.48 -31.93 9.56
CA GLU A 459 3.00 -33.31 9.66
C GLU A 459 1.67 -33.54 8.91
N THR A 460 0.76 -32.56 8.91
CA THR A 460 -0.48 -32.62 8.10
C THR A 460 -0.16 -32.53 6.61
N ARG A 461 0.77 -31.64 6.24
CA ARG A 461 1.31 -31.51 4.88
C ARG A 461 2.01 -32.79 4.44
N LEU A 462 2.86 -33.38 5.29
CA LEU A 462 3.50 -34.68 5.04
C LEU A 462 2.50 -35.82 4.96
N ALA A 463 1.39 -35.79 5.71
CA ALA A 463 0.34 -36.81 5.62
C ALA A 463 -0.47 -36.73 4.31
N ALA A 464 -0.77 -35.52 3.82
CA ALA A 464 -1.38 -35.31 2.51
C ALA A 464 -0.40 -35.70 1.38
N ASP A 465 0.85 -35.24 1.47
CA ASP A 465 1.94 -35.54 0.54
C ASP A 465 2.28 -37.05 0.54
N MET A 466 2.12 -37.77 1.66
CA MET A 466 2.21 -39.24 1.72
C MET A 466 1.01 -39.96 1.10
N ALA A 467 -0.20 -39.42 1.20
CA ALA A 467 -1.37 -39.95 0.50
C ALA A 467 -1.18 -39.85 -1.02
N GLU A 468 -0.63 -38.72 -1.49
CA GLU A 468 -0.32 -38.48 -2.91
C GLU A 468 0.88 -39.31 -3.41
N LYS A 469 1.93 -39.45 -2.59
CA LYS A 469 3.18 -40.18 -2.93
C LYS A 469 3.12 -41.70 -2.83
N SER A 470 1.96 -42.27 -2.50
CA SER A 470 1.73 -43.73 -2.45
C SER A 470 1.83 -44.46 -3.82
N ARG A 471 2.40 -43.82 -4.85
CA ARG A 471 2.67 -44.37 -6.19
C ARG A 471 4.15 -44.44 -6.62
N SER A 472 5.15 -43.95 -5.86
CA SER A 472 6.58 -44.08 -6.27
C SER A 472 7.65 -44.03 -5.17
N ILE A 473 8.10 -45.21 -4.74
CA ILE A 473 9.49 -45.66 -4.45
C ILE A 473 10.60 -44.60 -4.10
N TYR A 474 10.99 -44.61 -2.81
CA TYR A 474 12.34 -44.53 -2.18
C TYR A 474 13.31 -43.29 -2.17
N THR A 475 13.60 -42.87 -0.93
CA THR A 475 14.87 -42.37 -0.30
C THR A 475 15.47 -40.97 -0.52
N SER A 476 15.91 -40.40 0.63
CA SER A 476 16.88 -39.30 0.84
C SER A 476 18.34 -39.83 0.89
N VAL A 477 19.46 -39.10 0.97
CA VAL A 477 19.86 -37.77 1.55
C VAL A 477 21.12 -37.23 0.82
N GLY A 478 21.36 -35.90 0.74
CA GLY A 478 22.71 -35.34 1.02
C GLY A 478 23.46 -34.41 0.04
N LEU A 479 23.53 -33.11 0.42
CA LEU A 479 24.73 -32.22 0.52
C LEU A 479 25.48 -31.62 -0.72
N PHE A 480 25.60 -30.27 -0.69
CA PHE A 480 26.59 -29.36 -1.35
C PHE A 480 26.63 -29.33 -2.92
N GLU A 481 27.07 -28.28 -3.65
CA GLU A 481 27.61 -26.94 -3.31
C GLU A 481 27.52 -25.92 -4.50
N ASN A 482 27.77 -24.64 -4.19
CA ASN A 482 28.28 -23.54 -5.02
C ASN A 482 27.36 -22.76 -6.03
N PRO A 483 27.38 -21.39 -6.03
CA PRO A 483 26.61 -20.55 -6.95
C PRO A 483 27.49 -19.69 -7.89
N GLU A 484 27.73 -20.14 -9.11
CA GLU A 484 28.26 -19.31 -10.22
C GLU A 484 27.48 -19.62 -11.52
N LEU A 485 27.41 -18.62 -12.43
CA LEU A 485 26.73 -18.64 -13.73
C LEU A 485 25.18 -18.63 -13.75
N VAL A 486 24.60 -17.43 -13.73
CA VAL A 486 23.46 -17.06 -14.61
C VAL A 486 23.74 -15.68 -15.21
N ASP A 487 24.82 -15.60 -15.97
CA ASP A 487 25.27 -14.38 -16.65
C ASP A 487 25.00 -14.54 -18.16
N SER A 488 23.72 -14.39 -18.57
CA SER A 488 23.31 -14.14 -19.96
C SER A 488 21.80 -13.99 -20.11
N MET A 489 21.29 -12.75 -20.17
CA MET A 489 20.30 -12.28 -21.17
C MET A 489 20.13 -10.74 -21.11
N PRO A 490 19.91 -10.05 -22.25
CA PRO A 490 19.79 -8.59 -22.33
C PRO A 490 18.32 -8.11 -22.31
N GLU A 491 18.02 -6.85 -21.94
CA GLU A 491 16.66 -6.28 -22.14
C GLU A 491 16.55 -4.75 -22.35
N VAL A 492 15.73 -4.39 -23.35
CA VAL A 492 14.64 -3.38 -23.32
C VAL A 492 15.00 -1.89 -23.08
N GLU A 493 16.04 -1.38 -23.77
CA GLU A 493 16.30 0.08 -23.88
C GLU A 493 15.96 0.68 -25.27
N ASP A 494 15.29 -0.07 -26.16
CA ASP A 494 15.16 0.30 -27.59
C ASP A 494 14.01 1.28 -27.94
N LEU A 495 13.01 1.49 -27.07
CA LEU A 495 11.76 2.25 -27.34
C LEU A 495 11.34 3.01 -26.03
N GLU A 496 10.90 4.28 -25.97
CA GLU A 496 10.43 5.25 -26.98
C GLU A 496 10.51 6.74 -26.47
N ARG A 497 9.99 7.73 -27.22
CA ARG A 497 10.13 9.21 -27.01
C ARG A 497 8.89 9.99 -27.47
N GLU A 498 8.49 11.09 -26.78
CA GLU A 498 7.47 12.06 -27.29
C GLU A 498 7.71 13.56 -26.94
N TRP A 499 6.82 14.45 -27.46
CA TRP A 499 6.89 15.93 -27.55
C TRP A 499 5.57 16.64 -27.11
N LEU A 500 5.54 17.97 -26.94
CA LEU A 500 4.34 18.78 -26.56
C LEU A 500 4.26 20.17 -27.26
N PRO A 501 3.06 20.80 -27.37
CA PRO A 501 2.82 22.08 -28.09
C PRO A 501 2.60 23.34 -27.19
N GLU A 502 2.47 24.51 -27.83
CA GLU A 502 2.32 25.86 -27.20
C GLU A 502 1.16 26.70 -27.81
N VAL A 503 0.69 27.76 -27.14
CA VAL A 503 -0.38 28.67 -27.60
C VAL A 503 0.01 30.15 -27.50
N VAL A 504 -0.37 30.94 -28.51
CA VAL A 504 -0.16 32.39 -28.67
C VAL A 504 -1.48 33.07 -29.07
N ASP A 505 -1.53 34.41 -29.09
CA ASP A 505 -2.70 35.17 -29.55
C ASP A 505 -2.87 35.17 -31.08
N ALA A 506 -3.91 35.85 -31.59
CA ALA A 506 -4.35 35.76 -32.99
C ALA A 506 -3.31 36.23 -34.03
N GLU A 507 -2.35 37.07 -33.63
CA GLU A 507 -1.21 37.50 -34.45
C GLU A 507 0.14 36.90 -33.98
N GLY A 508 0.12 36.00 -33.00
CA GLY A 508 1.24 35.14 -32.63
C GLY A 508 2.27 35.75 -31.68
N LYS A 509 1.86 36.62 -30.73
CA LYS A 509 2.80 37.29 -29.80
C LYS A 509 2.44 37.18 -28.31
N PRO A 510 3.43 36.90 -27.42
CA PRO A 510 3.23 36.96 -25.98
C PRO A 510 3.24 38.39 -25.41
N TYR A 511 2.38 38.65 -24.41
CA TYR A 511 2.12 39.94 -23.76
C TYR A 511 3.14 40.34 -22.65
N PRO A 512 3.58 41.62 -22.57
CA PRO A 512 4.33 42.14 -21.41
C PRO A 512 3.91 43.55 -20.90
N CYS A 513 4.04 43.85 -19.59
CA CYS A 513 4.07 45.23 -19.04
C CYS A 513 4.71 45.38 -17.63
N SER A 514 4.86 46.61 -17.13
CA SER A 514 6.12 47.15 -16.57
C SER A 514 6.09 47.91 -15.19
N GLN A 515 7.14 48.70 -14.88
CA GLN A 515 7.62 49.18 -13.55
C GLN A 515 7.09 50.53 -13.01
N GLN A 516 7.26 50.78 -11.68
CA GLN A 516 7.58 52.05 -10.95
C GLN A 516 7.72 51.74 -9.41
N ALA A 517 8.23 52.53 -8.45
CA ALA A 517 9.05 53.77 -8.35
C ALA A 517 9.69 53.87 -6.91
N GLU A 518 10.42 54.95 -6.56
CA GLU A 518 11.07 55.19 -5.22
C GLU A 518 10.49 56.40 -4.44
N SER A 519 10.68 56.45 -3.10
CA SER A 519 11.03 57.70 -2.36
C SER A 519 11.57 57.41 -0.93
N SER A 520 12.32 58.36 -0.35
CA SER A 520 13.27 58.13 0.75
C SER A 520 13.01 58.93 2.05
N LYS A 521 13.49 58.41 3.19
CA LYS A 521 13.83 59.20 4.41
C LYS A 521 15.09 58.65 5.08
N MET A 522 15.86 59.53 5.72
CA MET A 522 17.24 59.30 6.14
C MET A 522 17.43 59.59 7.64
N LYS A 523 18.01 58.65 8.40
CA LYS A 523 19.05 58.87 9.46
C LYS A 523 19.19 57.68 10.43
N SER A 524 20.27 56.93 10.26
CA SER A 524 21.39 56.93 11.20
C SER A 524 22.64 56.43 10.44
N LYS A 525 23.85 56.79 10.90
CA LYS A 525 25.05 56.05 10.45
C LYS A 525 25.09 54.76 11.27
N LEU A 526 24.44 53.71 10.76
CA LEU A 526 24.82 52.35 11.18
C LEU A 526 26.29 52.16 10.80
N GLU A 527 27.05 51.49 11.67
CA GLU A 527 28.26 50.82 11.25
C GLU A 527 27.86 49.87 10.12
N GLU A 528 28.47 49.99 8.94
CA GLU A 528 28.13 49.09 7.84
C GLU A 528 28.49 47.67 8.25
N LYS A 529 27.56 46.74 8.11
CA LYS A 529 27.78 45.32 8.37
C LYS A 529 27.97 44.61 7.04
N GLU A 530 28.91 43.67 6.99
CA GLU A 530 29.14 42.80 5.84
C GLU A 530 28.72 41.38 6.19
N GLY A 531 27.89 40.77 5.35
CA GLY A 531 27.59 39.35 5.38
C GLY A 531 28.66 38.61 4.60
N ILE A 532 29.38 37.72 5.26
CA ILE A 532 30.47 36.93 4.70
C ILE A 532 29.96 35.50 4.53
N CYS A 533 30.04 34.96 3.32
CA CYS A 533 29.90 33.52 3.11
C CYS A 533 31.32 32.94 3.12
N GLU A 534 31.63 32.08 4.09
CA GLU A 534 32.92 31.37 4.12
C GLU A 534 32.97 30.23 3.10
N GLU A 535 31.81 29.80 2.61
CA GLU A 535 31.67 28.72 1.63
C GLU A 535 31.63 29.25 0.20
N GLU A 536 32.12 28.42 -0.73
CA GLU A 536 32.13 28.73 -2.15
C GLU A 536 30.73 28.51 -2.76
N LEU A 537 30.27 29.44 -3.59
CA LEU A 537 28.92 29.39 -4.19
C LEU A 537 28.96 29.08 -5.69
N LEU A 538 28.03 28.24 -6.13
CA LEU A 538 27.82 27.88 -7.53
C LEU A 538 26.47 28.43 -8.02
N ALA A 539 26.51 29.25 -9.06
CA ALA A 539 25.33 29.73 -9.76
C ALA A 539 24.96 28.78 -10.91
N VAL A 540 23.78 28.19 -10.83
CA VAL A 540 23.15 27.43 -11.93
C VAL A 540 22.42 28.42 -12.80
N LEU A 541 22.86 28.62 -14.04
CA LEU A 541 22.28 29.60 -14.95
C LEU A 541 21.16 28.99 -15.80
N SER A 542 20.11 29.78 -16.09
CA SER A 542 19.02 29.38 -16.99
C SER A 542 19.51 29.06 -18.42
N SER A 543 20.73 29.48 -18.79
CA SER A 543 21.37 29.14 -20.06
C SER A 543 22.00 27.74 -20.09
N GLY A 544 21.75 26.87 -19.09
CA GLY A 544 22.36 25.54 -19.02
C GLY A 544 23.86 25.55 -18.69
N ARG A 545 24.33 26.50 -17.85
CA ARG A 545 25.75 26.61 -17.45
C ARG A 545 25.90 26.74 -15.94
N LEU A 546 26.97 26.17 -15.39
CA LEU A 546 27.41 26.38 -14.02
C LEU A 546 28.53 27.43 -13.99
N VAL A 547 28.48 28.34 -13.02
CA VAL A 547 29.50 29.40 -12.83
C VAL A 547 29.79 29.58 -11.35
N LYS A 548 31.07 29.57 -10.97
CA LYS A 548 31.54 29.94 -9.63
C LYS A 548 31.23 31.42 -9.36
N VAL A 549 30.62 31.72 -8.21
CA VAL A 549 30.39 33.10 -7.77
C VAL A 549 31.73 33.67 -7.27
N PRO A 550 32.22 34.80 -7.81
CA PRO A 550 33.54 35.34 -7.43
C PRO A 550 33.51 36.17 -6.14
N GLU A 551 32.33 36.65 -5.74
CA GLU A 551 32.13 37.48 -4.56
C GLU A 551 31.78 36.59 -3.35
N ASN A 552 32.37 36.86 -2.19
CA ASN A 552 32.05 36.17 -0.93
C ASN A 552 31.66 37.12 0.22
N ARG A 553 31.51 38.42 -0.05
CA ARG A 553 31.08 39.44 0.92
C ARG A 553 30.02 40.35 0.32
N TRP A 554 28.98 40.66 1.11
CA TRP A 554 27.89 41.54 0.69
C TRP A 554 27.52 42.52 1.79
N ILE A 555 27.36 43.80 1.44
CA ILE A 555 27.01 44.83 2.42
C ILE A 555 25.52 44.70 2.77
N CYS A 556 25.23 44.54 4.06
CA CYS A 556 23.87 44.41 4.57
C CYS A 556 23.23 45.80 4.70
N LYS A 557 22.74 46.30 3.57
CA LYS A 557 22.05 47.58 3.38
C LYS A 557 20.65 47.34 2.80
N SER A 558 19.78 48.34 2.87
CA SER A 558 18.45 48.34 2.23
C SER A 558 18.49 48.47 0.69
N GLY A 559 19.52 47.90 0.04
CA GLY A 559 19.81 48.07 -1.38
C GLY A 559 20.39 46.80 -2.00
N VAL A 560 20.29 46.70 -3.32
CA VAL A 560 20.77 45.56 -4.09
C VAL A 560 22.30 45.52 -4.12
N CYS A 561 22.88 44.39 -3.72
CA CYS A 561 24.28 44.05 -4.00
C CYS A 561 24.40 43.22 -5.28
N SER A 562 25.57 43.29 -5.92
CA SER A 562 25.92 42.42 -7.05
C SER A 562 26.40 41.06 -6.53
N MET A 563 26.16 39.97 -7.27
CA MET A 563 26.87 38.70 -7.06
C MET A 563 28.23 38.64 -7.79
N GLY A 564 28.67 39.71 -8.43
CA GLY A 564 29.84 39.69 -9.33
C GLY A 564 29.59 38.99 -10.67
N LEU A 565 28.36 38.54 -10.93
CA LEU A 565 27.93 37.93 -12.20
C LEU A 565 27.55 39.00 -13.25
N ASP A 566 27.70 38.68 -14.54
CA ASP A 566 27.23 39.56 -15.62
C ASP A 566 25.70 39.72 -15.55
N LYS A 567 25.25 40.99 -15.57
CA LYS A 567 23.83 41.41 -15.49
C LYS A 567 22.92 40.82 -16.58
N LYS A 568 23.48 40.25 -17.65
CA LYS A 568 22.73 39.53 -18.70
C LYS A 568 22.40 38.08 -18.32
N LEU A 569 23.07 37.51 -17.33
CA LEU A 569 22.88 36.11 -16.93
C LEU A 569 21.65 35.99 -16.03
N GLN A 570 20.79 35.02 -16.35
CA GLN A 570 19.68 34.63 -15.49
C GLN A 570 20.11 33.46 -14.61
N VAL A 571 19.97 33.62 -13.29
CA VAL A 571 20.25 32.58 -12.30
C VAL A 571 18.98 31.74 -12.11
N LYS A 572 19.09 30.42 -12.32
CA LYS A 572 18.03 29.44 -12.06
C LYS A 572 17.96 29.07 -10.58
N ARG A 573 19.12 28.87 -9.93
CA ARG A 573 19.29 28.57 -8.50
C ARG A 573 20.74 28.79 -8.06
N ILE A 574 20.96 28.92 -6.77
CA ILE A 574 22.29 28.87 -6.14
C ILE A 574 22.49 27.51 -5.46
N VAL A 575 23.75 27.08 -5.37
CA VAL A 575 24.17 25.88 -4.66
C VAL A 575 25.37 26.26 -3.79
N VAL A 576 25.28 25.96 -2.50
CA VAL A 576 26.41 26.08 -1.57
C VAL A 576 27.34 24.89 -1.78
N PHE A 577 28.66 25.13 -1.84
CA PHE A 577 29.67 24.08 -1.97
C PHE A 577 30.67 24.22 -0.82
N ARG A 578 30.33 23.66 0.34
CA ARG A 578 31.19 23.69 1.53
C ARG A 578 32.51 22.96 1.32
N GLN A 579 33.64 23.67 1.32
CA GLN A 579 34.93 23.06 0.97
C GLN A 579 35.41 22.02 2.01
N SER A 580 34.97 22.17 3.26
CA SER A 580 35.39 21.36 4.41
C SER A 580 34.65 20.03 4.59
N ALA A 581 33.57 19.78 3.82
CA ALA A 581 32.70 18.61 3.98
C ALA A 581 32.65 17.73 2.72
N ASP A 582 32.46 16.42 2.93
CA ASP A 582 32.07 15.50 1.86
C ASP A 582 30.65 15.84 1.40
N LYS A 583 30.30 15.54 0.15
CA LYS A 583 28.99 15.85 -0.43
C LYS A 583 28.44 14.69 -1.22
N VAL A 584 27.12 14.58 -1.26
CA VAL A 584 26.41 13.71 -2.19
C VAL A 584 25.60 14.58 -3.13
N LEU A 585 25.83 14.44 -4.43
CA LEU A 585 24.93 14.96 -5.45
C LEU A 585 23.93 13.88 -5.81
N VAL A 586 22.63 14.16 -5.73
CA VAL A 586 21.54 13.26 -6.15
C VAL A 586 20.80 13.90 -7.32
N SER A 587 20.71 13.24 -8.48
CA SER A 587 19.90 13.73 -9.59
C SER A 587 18.40 13.75 -9.24
N SER A 588 17.61 14.53 -9.98
CA SER A 588 16.14 14.47 -9.86
C SER A 588 15.58 13.07 -10.15
N SER A 589 16.30 12.22 -10.89
CA SER A 589 15.94 10.81 -11.16
C SER A 589 16.49 9.81 -10.14
N GLY A 590 17.28 10.21 -9.14
CA GLY A 590 17.82 9.35 -8.09
C GLY A 590 19.14 8.61 -8.39
N GLN A 591 19.89 9.06 -9.39
CA GLN A 591 21.32 8.74 -9.53
C GLN A 591 22.13 9.58 -8.55
N ALA A 592 23.27 9.10 -8.07
CA ALA A 592 24.13 9.90 -7.20
C ALA A 592 25.63 9.80 -7.50
N TRP A 593 26.34 10.84 -7.05
CA TRP A 593 27.79 10.98 -7.10
C TRP A 593 28.30 11.37 -5.73
N TYR A 594 29.40 10.74 -5.32
CA TYR A 594 30.09 11.08 -4.08
C TYR A 594 31.25 12.03 -4.36
N LEU A 595 31.23 13.20 -3.73
CA LEU A 595 32.24 14.24 -3.89
C LEU A 595 33.00 14.40 -2.56
N PRO A 596 34.18 13.80 -2.39
CA PRO A 596 35.01 14.01 -1.20
C PRO A 596 35.44 15.48 -1.04
N ALA A 597 35.65 15.91 0.22
CA ALA A 597 36.05 17.26 0.61
C ALA A 597 37.38 17.74 -0.03
N SER A 598 38.19 16.82 -0.56
CA SER A 598 39.43 17.12 -1.29
C SER A 598 39.20 17.75 -2.68
N ILE A 599 37.98 17.71 -3.21
CA ILE A 599 37.65 18.34 -4.50
C ILE A 599 37.39 19.84 -4.28
N THR A 600 38.18 20.69 -4.94
CA THR A 600 37.91 22.14 -4.94
C THR A 600 36.77 22.50 -5.89
N VAL A 601 36.08 23.64 -5.65
CA VAL A 601 35.09 24.14 -6.62
C VAL A 601 35.68 24.35 -8.01
N ASP A 602 36.92 24.85 -8.08
CA ASP A 602 37.61 25.06 -9.35
C ASP A 602 37.99 23.75 -10.06
N ASP A 603 38.27 22.67 -9.31
CA ASP A 603 38.44 21.32 -9.88
C ASP A 603 37.11 20.69 -10.30
N PHE A 604 36.04 20.93 -9.53
CA PHE A 604 34.68 20.51 -9.90
C PHE A 604 34.21 21.19 -11.18
N CYS A 605 34.51 22.48 -11.37
CA CYS A 605 34.08 23.26 -12.55
C CYS A 605 34.87 22.94 -13.84
N LYS A 606 35.97 22.18 -13.78
CA LYS A 606 36.71 21.77 -14.98
C LYS A 606 35.94 20.71 -15.77
N ASN A 607 35.81 20.91 -17.08
CA ASN A 607 35.24 19.91 -17.98
C ASN A 607 36.07 18.61 -17.92
N GLY A 608 35.41 17.48 -17.68
CA GLY A 608 36.05 16.19 -17.42
C GLY A 608 35.14 15.26 -16.63
N ARG A 609 35.70 14.55 -15.63
CA ARG A 609 35.01 13.54 -14.80
C ARG A 609 33.63 13.99 -14.29
N TRP A 610 33.51 15.26 -13.90
CA TRP A 610 32.30 15.81 -13.26
C TRP A 610 31.21 16.28 -14.23
N GLN A 611 31.37 16.10 -15.55
CA GLN A 611 30.39 16.57 -16.53
C GLN A 611 28.97 16.01 -16.29
N LYS A 612 28.84 14.73 -15.93
CA LYS A 612 27.53 14.14 -15.57
C LYS A 612 26.92 14.77 -14.31
N CYS A 613 27.76 15.17 -13.35
CA CYS A 613 27.32 15.93 -12.17
C CYS A 613 26.83 17.34 -12.55
N HIS A 614 27.48 17.98 -13.52
CA HIS A 614 27.03 19.27 -14.05
C HIS A 614 25.66 19.12 -14.71
N GLU A 615 25.50 18.14 -15.59
CA GLU A 615 24.23 17.83 -16.24
C GLU A 615 23.11 17.51 -15.23
N ALA A 616 23.42 16.79 -14.14
CA ALA A 616 22.49 16.53 -13.05
C ALA A 616 22.08 17.81 -12.29
N LEU A 617 23.04 18.68 -11.92
CA LEU A 617 22.76 19.97 -11.28
C LEU A 617 21.92 20.91 -12.15
N LEU A 618 22.18 20.93 -13.47
CA LEU A 618 21.38 21.69 -14.44
C LEU A 618 19.93 21.16 -14.53
N LYS A 619 19.76 19.85 -14.41
CA LYS A 619 18.49 19.10 -14.33
C LYS A 619 17.94 18.99 -12.89
N ASP A 620 18.19 20.01 -12.07
CA ASP A 620 17.63 20.17 -10.72
C ASP A 620 18.06 19.14 -9.66
N GLY A 621 19.13 18.38 -9.91
CA GLY A 621 19.76 17.52 -8.91
C GLY A 621 20.20 18.29 -7.65
N VAL A 622 20.11 17.65 -6.50
CA VAL A 622 20.34 18.22 -5.17
C VAL A 622 21.75 17.88 -4.70
N LEU A 623 22.53 18.89 -4.34
CA LEU A 623 23.82 18.69 -3.67
C LEU A 623 23.57 18.85 -2.17
N THR A 624 23.81 17.79 -1.40
CA THR A 624 23.73 17.81 0.06
C THR A 624 25.12 17.59 0.66
N GLU A 625 25.41 18.30 1.74
CA GLU A 625 26.63 18.18 2.52
C GLU A 625 26.48 17.06 3.53
N CYS A 626 27.56 16.32 3.81
CA CYS A 626 27.53 15.18 4.70
C CYS A 626 28.71 15.24 5.67
N ASN A 627 28.40 15.34 6.95
CA ASN A 627 29.36 15.40 8.04
C ASN A 627 30.00 14.02 8.30
N LEU A 628 31.17 14.02 8.96
CA LEU A 628 31.84 12.79 9.38
C LEU A 628 30.99 11.91 10.32
N LYS A 629 30.04 12.50 11.05
CA LYS A 629 29.14 11.79 11.97
C LYS A 629 27.86 11.27 11.33
N ASP A 630 27.52 11.74 10.14
CA ASP A 630 26.27 11.37 9.48
C ASP A 630 26.33 9.90 9.08
N THR A 631 25.20 9.20 9.24
CA THR A 631 25.04 7.76 8.96
C THR A 631 23.94 7.48 7.96
N SER A 632 23.06 8.46 7.72
CA SER A 632 21.88 8.37 6.87
C SER A 632 21.89 9.43 5.78
N LEU A 633 21.41 9.06 4.60
CA LEU A 633 21.02 9.99 3.54
C LEU A 633 19.51 9.84 3.33
N VAL A 634 18.74 10.89 3.58
CA VAL A 634 17.30 10.91 3.27
C VAL A 634 17.07 11.71 1.99
N CYS A 635 16.52 11.06 0.96
CA CYS A 635 16.13 11.69 -0.30
C CYS A 635 14.60 11.85 -0.34
N ALA A 636 14.09 13.00 -0.78
CA ALA A 636 12.64 13.23 -0.85
C ALA A 636 12.20 13.85 -2.18
N ALA A 637 11.02 13.42 -2.62
CA ALA A 637 10.42 13.77 -3.91
C ALA A 637 9.33 14.83 -3.78
N GLN A 638 8.99 15.45 -4.92
CA GLN A 638 7.99 16.51 -5.03
C GLN A 638 6.62 16.13 -4.42
N SER A 639 6.26 14.85 -4.40
CA SER A 639 5.01 14.32 -3.82
C SER A 639 4.98 14.32 -2.27
N GLY A 640 6.13 14.55 -1.62
CA GLY A 640 6.32 14.32 -0.19
C GLY A 640 6.76 12.90 0.18
N ARG A 641 6.83 11.97 -0.78
CA ARG A 641 7.46 10.65 -0.60
C ARG A 641 8.97 10.79 -0.37
N GLN A 642 9.55 9.87 0.39
CA GLN A 642 10.96 9.92 0.81
C GLN A 642 11.58 8.53 0.89
N VAL A 643 12.90 8.44 1.01
CA VAL A 643 13.61 7.20 1.36
C VAL A 643 14.87 7.52 2.16
N ARG A 644 15.14 6.75 3.21
CA ARG A 644 16.37 6.79 4.01
C ARG A 644 17.31 5.67 3.57
N LEU A 645 18.53 6.03 3.20
CA LEU A 645 19.61 5.12 2.80
C LEU A 645 20.76 5.19 3.81
N SER A 646 21.54 4.12 3.94
CA SER A 646 22.81 4.16 4.68
C SER A 646 23.85 5.00 3.95
N LEU A 647 24.35 6.07 4.58
CA LEU A 647 25.35 6.96 3.98
C LEU A 647 26.68 6.25 3.71
N ASP A 648 27.08 5.30 4.54
CA ASP A 648 28.33 4.55 4.34
C ASP A 648 28.33 3.72 3.05
N GLN A 649 27.15 3.28 2.59
CA GLN A 649 27.01 2.66 1.27
C GLN A 649 27.07 3.69 0.14
N VAL A 650 26.45 4.86 0.34
CA VAL A 650 26.50 5.99 -0.61
C VAL A 650 27.92 6.52 -0.79
N ARG A 651 28.77 6.48 0.25
CA ARG A 651 30.20 6.88 0.20
C ARG A 651 31.05 6.03 -0.75
N VAL A 652 30.64 4.80 -1.05
CA VAL A 652 31.41 3.83 -1.87
C VAL A 652 30.80 3.54 -3.24
N ILE A 653 29.81 4.33 -3.67
CA ILE A 653 29.15 4.12 -4.97
C ILE A 653 30.05 4.51 -6.16
N PRO A 654 29.89 3.83 -7.31
CA PRO A 654 30.33 4.35 -8.59
C PRO A 654 29.64 5.68 -8.95
N ASP A 655 30.36 6.57 -9.61
CA ASP A 655 29.86 7.86 -10.09
C ASP A 655 28.60 7.70 -10.98
N GLY A 656 27.45 8.17 -10.50
CA GLY A 656 26.18 8.12 -11.22
C GLY A 656 25.34 6.87 -10.95
N MET A 657 25.69 6.07 -9.95
CA MET A 657 24.90 4.91 -9.54
C MET A 657 23.48 5.30 -9.15
N GLN A 658 22.49 4.51 -9.56
CA GLN A 658 21.09 4.67 -9.15
C GLN A 658 20.93 4.31 -7.66
N ILE A 659 20.78 5.32 -6.79
CA ILE A 659 20.62 5.11 -5.34
C ILE A 659 19.16 5.13 -4.88
N VAL A 660 18.26 5.78 -5.62
CA VAL A 660 16.82 5.85 -5.33
C VAL A 660 16.03 5.63 -6.61
N ARG A 661 15.10 4.69 -6.65
CA ARG A 661 14.18 4.50 -7.80
C ARG A 661 12.97 5.41 -7.60
N THR A 662 12.87 6.47 -8.41
CA THR A 662 11.81 7.48 -8.20
C THR A 662 10.46 7.14 -8.84
N GLY A 663 10.40 6.17 -9.77
CA GLY A 663 9.15 5.78 -10.44
C GLY A 663 8.52 6.91 -11.26
N GLY A 664 9.36 7.73 -11.92
CA GLY A 664 8.92 8.91 -12.68
C GLY A 664 8.79 10.19 -11.84
N GLU A 665 8.76 10.08 -10.51
CA GLU A 665 8.80 11.26 -9.64
C GLU A 665 10.17 11.97 -9.67
N LYS A 666 10.19 13.24 -9.29
CA LYS A 666 11.42 14.03 -9.15
C LYS A 666 11.82 14.13 -7.69
N ILE A 667 13.05 13.72 -7.36
CA ILE A 667 13.73 14.13 -6.13
C ILE A 667 13.96 15.64 -6.20
N VAL A 668 13.56 16.34 -5.15
CA VAL A 668 13.63 17.81 -5.05
C VAL A 668 14.50 18.28 -3.90
N THR A 669 14.74 17.43 -2.90
CA THR A 669 15.59 17.73 -1.75
C THR A 669 16.19 16.44 -1.18
N ALA A 670 17.33 16.56 -0.49
CA ALA A 670 18.04 15.46 0.15
C ALA A 670 18.87 15.99 1.32
N CYS A 671 18.98 15.21 2.39
CA CYS A 671 19.62 15.59 3.64
C CYS A 671 20.44 14.44 4.21
N CYS A 672 21.73 14.67 4.45
CA CYS A 672 22.55 13.79 5.28
C CYS A 672 22.28 14.08 6.78
N SER A 673 22.21 13.03 7.60
CA SER A 673 21.96 13.13 9.04
C SER A 673 22.52 11.94 9.81
N THR A 674 22.56 12.03 11.13
CA THR A 674 22.68 10.86 12.02
C THR A 674 21.34 10.14 12.16
N ALA A 675 21.34 8.98 12.81
CA ALA A 675 20.11 8.24 13.12
C ALA A 675 19.28 8.90 14.25
N GLU A 676 19.92 9.61 15.17
CA GLU A 676 19.27 10.23 16.34
C GLU A 676 18.60 11.57 16.01
N ASP A 677 18.92 12.15 14.84
CA ASP A 677 18.37 13.43 14.41
C ASP A 677 16.86 13.35 14.10
N GLU A 678 16.25 14.52 14.04
CA GLU A 678 14.92 14.72 13.49
C GLU A 678 15.06 15.58 12.22
N LEU A 679 14.25 15.30 11.20
CA LEU A 679 14.21 16.08 9.97
C LEU A 679 12.95 16.92 9.88
N LEU A 680 13.07 18.06 9.22
CA LEU A 680 11.98 18.98 8.90
C LEU A 680 11.72 18.97 7.40
N PHE A 681 10.59 18.42 7.00
CA PHE A 681 10.05 18.53 5.64
C PHE A 681 9.29 19.86 5.53
N VAL A 682 9.47 20.60 4.43
CA VAL A 682 8.75 21.85 4.13
C VAL A 682 8.14 21.79 2.73
N SER A 683 6.89 22.21 2.58
CA SER A 683 6.17 22.25 1.29
C SER A 683 6.08 23.66 0.69
N ARG A 684 5.86 23.74 -0.62
CA ARG A 684 5.68 24.99 -1.39
C ARG A 684 4.50 25.83 -0.89
N GLN A 685 3.42 25.20 -0.44
CA GLN A 685 2.32 25.92 0.24
C GLN A 685 2.62 26.27 1.70
N GLY A 686 3.88 26.18 2.15
CA GLY A 686 4.32 26.68 3.45
C GLY A 686 3.90 25.83 4.65
N LYS A 687 3.69 24.52 4.47
CA LYS A 687 3.50 23.58 5.59
C LYS A 687 4.83 22.93 5.97
N ALA A 688 4.95 22.47 7.20
CA ALA A 688 6.08 21.66 7.61
C ALA A 688 5.71 20.46 8.51
N LEU A 689 6.53 19.41 8.43
CA LEU A 689 6.38 18.16 9.16
C LEU A 689 7.73 17.76 9.77
N ARG A 690 7.78 17.60 11.09
CA ARG A 690 8.94 17.10 11.85
C ARG A 690 8.83 15.59 12.00
N VAL A 691 9.91 14.86 11.68
CA VAL A 691 9.96 13.39 11.72
C VAL A 691 11.31 12.93 12.28
N SER A 692 11.33 12.02 13.25
CA SER A 692 12.58 11.40 13.72
C SER A 692 13.18 10.48 12.64
N VAL A 693 14.49 10.56 12.43
CA VAL A 693 15.21 9.70 11.47
C VAL A 693 15.09 8.22 11.86
N GLN A 694 15.12 7.89 13.16
CA GLN A 694 14.82 6.55 13.67
C GLN A 694 13.43 6.02 13.28
N ALA A 695 12.43 6.89 13.12
CA ALA A 695 11.09 6.50 12.67
C ALA A 695 11.03 6.24 11.15
N MET A 696 12.07 6.61 10.40
CA MET A 696 12.22 6.26 8.98
C MET A 696 12.99 4.95 8.85
N HIS A 697 12.46 4.01 8.07
CA HIS A 697 13.15 2.76 7.77
C HIS A 697 14.43 3.02 6.96
N GLU A 698 15.59 2.65 7.52
CA GLU A 698 16.87 2.71 6.85
C GLU A 698 17.03 1.52 5.89
N TYR A 699 17.12 1.81 4.60
CA TYR A 699 17.42 0.80 3.61
C TYR A 699 18.93 0.58 3.49
N LYS A 700 19.34 -0.68 3.70
CA LYS A 700 20.72 -1.18 3.53
C LYS A 700 21.03 -1.66 2.11
N ASN A 701 20.17 -1.32 1.15
CA ASN A 701 20.38 -1.54 -0.27
C ASN A 701 20.13 -0.21 -0.97
N LEU A 702 20.86 0.03 -2.05
CA LEU A 702 20.68 1.18 -2.93
C LEU A 702 19.70 0.83 -4.06
N GLY A 703 19.19 1.84 -4.76
CA GLY A 703 18.21 1.69 -5.85
C GLY A 703 16.77 1.49 -5.38
N ILE A 704 16.47 1.85 -4.13
CA ILE A 704 15.18 1.59 -3.46
C ILE A 704 14.11 2.60 -3.88
N GLY A 705 12.87 2.11 -3.99
CA GLY A 705 11.69 2.93 -4.29
C GLY A 705 11.40 3.98 -3.20
N LEU A 706 10.92 5.16 -3.62
CA LEU A 706 10.39 6.15 -2.69
C LEU A 706 9.23 5.57 -1.85
N VAL A 707 9.28 5.70 -0.53
CA VAL A 707 8.21 5.31 0.39
C VAL A 707 7.36 6.51 0.84
N SER A 708 6.26 6.26 1.55
CA SER A 708 5.40 7.34 2.05
C SER A 708 6.16 8.28 3.00
N GLY A 709 5.76 9.54 3.00
CA GLY A 709 6.32 10.60 3.83
C GLY A 709 5.28 11.68 4.14
N MET A 710 5.62 12.94 3.87
CA MET A 710 4.73 14.07 4.13
C MET A 710 3.46 13.98 3.26
N LYS A 711 2.27 13.97 3.87
CA LYS A 711 1.00 14.01 3.14
C LYS A 711 0.72 15.44 2.69
N LEU A 712 0.75 15.66 1.38
CA LEU A 712 0.49 16.93 0.72
C LEU A 712 -0.97 16.99 0.21
N LYS A 713 -1.50 18.21 0.03
CA LYS A 713 -2.80 18.44 -0.62
C LYS A 713 -2.61 18.53 -2.13
N THR A 714 -3.67 18.32 -2.91
CA THR A 714 -3.68 18.57 -4.36
C THR A 714 -3.16 19.97 -4.67
N GLY A 715 -2.16 20.08 -5.55
CA GLY A 715 -1.49 21.34 -5.90
C GLY A 715 -0.42 21.83 -4.90
N ASP A 716 -0.11 21.07 -3.83
CA ASP A 716 1.04 21.28 -2.96
C ASP A 716 2.18 20.32 -3.38
N SER A 717 3.44 20.71 -3.15
CA SER A 717 4.61 19.86 -3.42
C SER A 717 5.71 20.14 -2.40
N LEU A 718 6.57 19.16 -2.14
CA LEU A 718 7.71 19.33 -1.24
C LEU A 718 8.72 20.30 -1.85
N CYS A 719 9.31 21.19 -1.03
CA CYS A 719 10.37 22.10 -1.46
C CYS A 719 11.71 21.85 -0.74
N GLN A 720 11.71 21.51 0.54
CA GLN A 720 12.94 21.42 1.33
C GLN A 720 12.90 20.34 2.41
N LEU A 721 14.08 19.79 2.74
CA LEU A 721 14.32 18.81 3.81
C LEU A 721 15.65 19.18 4.49
N MET A 722 15.64 19.31 5.82
CA MET A 722 16.81 19.66 6.62
C MET A 722 16.80 18.97 7.98
N VAL A 723 17.94 18.91 8.66
CA VAL A 723 18.00 18.56 10.09
C VAL A 723 17.28 19.63 10.92
N TYR A 724 16.48 19.19 11.88
CA TYR A 724 15.71 20.05 12.78
C TYR A 724 16.60 20.58 13.91
N GLN A 725 16.89 21.89 13.87
CA GLN A 725 17.78 22.58 14.82
C GLN A 725 16.98 23.53 15.73
N PRO A 726 16.35 23.03 16.82
CA PRO A 726 15.46 23.84 17.66
C PRO A 726 16.12 25.07 18.28
N GLU A 727 17.43 25.04 18.49
CA GLU A 727 18.24 26.12 19.06
C GLU A 727 18.49 27.32 18.12
N HIS A 728 18.35 27.14 16.81
CA HIS A 728 18.59 28.18 15.81
C HIS A 728 17.29 28.85 15.30
N LYS A 729 17.40 30.04 14.71
CA LYS A 729 16.25 30.71 14.07
C LYS A 729 15.91 30.00 12.77
N LEU A 730 14.66 29.59 12.59
CA LEU A 730 14.18 29.03 11.31
C LEU A 730 13.68 30.16 10.40
N ILE A 731 14.26 30.27 9.21
CA ILE A 731 13.85 31.19 8.16
C ILE A 731 13.05 30.43 7.10
N ILE A 732 11.95 31.04 6.62
CA ILE A 732 11.17 30.57 5.47
C ILE A 732 11.14 31.69 4.42
N VAL A 733 11.49 31.38 3.18
CA VAL A 733 11.58 32.35 2.07
C VAL A 733 10.63 31.96 0.94
N THR A 734 9.94 32.96 0.40
CA THR A 734 8.99 32.80 -0.72
C THR A 734 9.53 33.38 -2.02
N GLU A 735 9.02 32.87 -3.15
CA GLU A 735 9.43 33.23 -4.51
C GLU A 735 9.43 34.74 -4.75
N LYS A 736 8.41 35.47 -4.28
CA LYS A 736 8.32 36.93 -4.51
C LYS A 736 9.14 37.78 -3.53
N GLY A 737 9.84 37.14 -2.59
CA GLY A 737 10.76 37.83 -1.68
C GLY A 737 10.20 38.19 -0.30
N ARG A 738 9.15 37.50 0.18
CA ARG A 738 8.83 37.54 1.61
C ARG A 738 9.69 36.54 2.39
N GLY A 739 10.21 37.00 3.54
CA GLY A 739 10.83 36.18 4.56
C GLY A 739 10.00 36.14 5.84
N LEU A 740 9.94 34.97 6.47
CA LEU A 740 9.41 34.76 7.83
C LEU A 740 10.55 34.22 8.70
N VAL A 741 10.78 34.84 9.86
CA VAL A 741 11.74 34.35 10.88
C VAL A 741 10.93 33.85 12.06
N LEU A 742 11.14 32.59 12.41
CA LEU A 742 10.63 31.98 13.63
C LEU A 742 11.74 31.99 14.70
N SER A 743 11.37 32.30 15.94
CA SER A 743 12.28 32.16 17.08
C SER A 743 12.67 30.70 17.32
N PRO A 744 13.82 30.43 17.98
CA PRO A 744 14.15 29.11 18.50
C PRO A 744 13.04 28.50 19.36
N ASP A 745 12.96 27.16 19.36
CA ASP A 745 12.12 26.35 20.24
C ASP A 745 12.58 26.52 21.70
N THR A 746 11.64 26.54 22.64
CA THR A 746 11.95 26.37 24.07
C THR A 746 11.36 25.07 24.58
N ALA A 747 11.88 24.55 25.70
CA ALA A 747 11.40 23.29 26.30
C ALA A 747 9.89 23.30 26.61
N GLU A 748 9.32 24.48 26.89
CA GLU A 748 7.89 24.69 27.17
C GLU A 748 7.05 24.95 25.90
N LYS A 749 7.69 25.21 24.76
CA LYS A 749 7.00 25.71 23.56
C LYS A 749 7.68 25.24 22.26
N ARG A 750 7.61 23.93 22.00
CA ARG A 750 7.99 23.36 20.71
C ARG A 750 7.05 23.84 19.61
N MET A 751 7.56 24.43 18.53
CA MET A 751 6.75 25.00 17.46
C MET A 751 6.07 23.94 16.57
N ILE A 752 6.70 22.77 16.45
CA ILE A 752 6.29 21.66 15.59
C ILE A 752 6.54 20.36 16.37
N GLU A 753 5.49 19.57 16.59
CA GLU A 753 5.60 18.26 17.25
C GLU A 753 6.09 17.19 16.26
N PRO A 754 6.96 16.25 16.69
CA PRO A 754 7.43 15.15 15.84
C PRO A 754 6.31 14.13 15.58
N LYS A 755 6.27 13.58 14.35
CA LYS A 755 5.36 12.48 13.97
C LYS A 755 6.14 11.27 13.47
N LEU A 756 5.50 10.09 13.53
CA LEU A 756 6.03 8.80 13.07
C LEU A 756 5.99 8.66 11.52
N GLY A 757 6.55 9.63 10.80
CA GLY A 757 6.72 9.60 9.34
C GLY A 757 5.47 9.81 8.48
N LEU A 758 4.27 9.54 8.99
CA LEU A 758 3.00 9.69 8.28
C LEU A 758 2.17 10.85 8.84
N GLY A 759 1.91 11.88 8.03
CA GLY A 759 0.95 12.92 8.41
C GLY A 759 0.94 14.15 7.51
N ALA A 760 -0.11 14.95 7.65
CA ALA A 760 -0.13 16.32 7.15
C ALA A 760 0.77 17.21 8.02
N GLY A 761 1.49 18.14 7.39
CA GLY A 761 2.26 19.18 8.06
C GLY A 761 1.40 20.31 8.62
N VAL A 762 1.99 21.11 9.50
CA VAL A 762 1.39 22.31 10.12
C VAL A 762 1.79 23.57 9.35
N GLN A 763 0.92 24.58 9.29
CA GLN A 763 1.14 25.80 8.49
C GLN A 763 2.25 26.69 9.10
N LEU A 764 3.35 26.93 8.40
CA LEU A 764 4.42 27.85 8.83
C LEU A 764 4.13 29.30 8.42
N ILE A 765 3.82 29.52 7.14
CA ILE A 765 3.58 30.83 6.53
C ILE A 765 2.28 30.77 5.72
N GLN A 766 1.50 31.85 5.69
CA GLN A 766 0.26 31.90 4.91
C GLN A 766 0.54 31.96 3.41
N TRP A 767 0.06 30.94 2.68
CA TRP A 767 0.24 30.81 1.23
C TRP A 767 -0.54 31.88 0.44
N GLY A 768 -0.12 32.12 -0.81
CA GLY A 768 -0.76 33.07 -1.74
C GLY A 768 -0.30 34.54 -1.60
N HIS A 769 0.20 34.97 -0.43
CA HIS A 769 0.59 36.37 -0.21
C HIS A 769 2.01 36.75 -0.71
N GLY A 770 2.85 35.76 -1.02
CA GLY A 770 4.24 35.94 -1.50
C GLY A 770 4.67 34.96 -2.60
N GLY A 771 3.72 34.27 -3.23
CA GLY A 771 4.00 33.08 -4.04
C GLY A 771 4.27 31.84 -3.18
N ASP A 772 4.88 30.83 -3.78
CA ASP A 772 5.28 29.60 -3.08
C ASP A 772 6.51 29.83 -2.19
N VAL A 773 6.65 28.99 -1.17
CA VAL A 773 7.93 28.79 -0.46
C VAL A 773 8.93 28.16 -1.43
N ILE A 774 10.10 28.79 -1.55
CA ILE A 774 11.22 28.31 -2.37
C ILE A 774 12.30 27.64 -1.53
N ASP A 775 12.44 28.06 -0.27
CA ASP A 775 13.55 27.67 0.58
C ASP A 775 13.22 27.89 2.05
N ALA A 776 13.89 27.12 2.91
CA ALA A 776 13.87 27.30 4.34
C ALA A 776 15.22 26.84 4.91
N LEU A 777 15.71 27.53 5.94
CA LEU A 777 17.03 27.29 6.50
C LEU A 777 17.11 27.74 7.96
N TYR A 778 17.86 27.01 8.76
CA TYR A 778 18.30 27.46 10.09
C TYR A 778 19.51 28.37 9.93
N VAL A 779 19.52 29.46 10.69
CA VAL A 779 20.56 30.50 10.58
C VAL A 779 20.90 31.08 11.95
N GLU A 780 22.19 31.32 12.19
CA GLU A 780 22.64 31.98 13.42
C GLU A 780 22.59 33.52 13.32
N THR A 781 23.23 34.12 12.32
CA THR A 781 23.46 35.58 12.27
C THR A 781 22.84 36.32 11.09
N GLY A 782 22.95 35.80 9.86
CA GLY A 782 22.55 36.53 8.66
C GLY A 782 22.19 35.65 7.47
N VAL A 783 21.41 36.20 6.55
CA VAL A 783 20.91 35.49 5.37
C VAL A 783 21.06 36.34 4.11
N LEU A 784 21.53 35.70 3.04
CA LEU A 784 21.69 36.27 1.71
C LEU A 784 20.58 35.72 0.80
N LEU A 785 19.69 36.59 0.32
CA LEU A 785 18.70 36.22 -0.70
C LEU A 785 19.25 36.50 -2.10
N VAL A 786 19.13 35.55 -3.00
CA VAL A 786 19.57 35.68 -4.40
C VAL A 786 18.38 35.70 -5.35
N THR A 787 18.36 36.65 -6.27
CA THR A 787 17.30 36.80 -7.27
C THR A 787 17.68 36.20 -8.62
N LYS A 788 16.65 35.91 -9.44
CA LYS A 788 16.79 35.41 -10.81
C LYS A 788 17.68 36.30 -11.71
N GLN A 789 17.79 37.59 -11.41
CA GLN A 789 18.64 38.55 -12.14
C GLN A 789 20.09 38.64 -11.60
N GLY A 790 20.54 37.69 -10.76
CA GLY A 790 21.91 37.69 -10.20
C GLY A 790 22.16 38.81 -9.18
N LYS A 791 21.09 39.31 -8.53
CA LYS A 791 21.15 40.29 -7.46
C LYS A 791 21.17 39.59 -6.10
N ALA A 792 21.93 40.11 -5.16
CA ALA A 792 22.02 39.62 -3.80
C ALA A 792 21.51 40.66 -2.80
N HIS A 793 20.83 40.19 -1.75
CA HIS A 793 20.31 41.01 -0.65
C HIS A 793 20.73 40.38 0.69
N CYS A 794 21.66 41.02 1.42
CA CYS A 794 22.04 40.57 2.77
C CYS A 794 21.09 41.16 3.82
N HIS A 795 20.59 40.29 4.72
CA HIS A 795 19.78 40.65 5.87
C HIS A 795 20.43 40.16 7.17
N ASP A 796 20.60 41.06 8.14
CA ASP A 796 21.06 40.75 9.49
C ASP A 796 19.86 40.38 10.39
N LEU A 797 19.89 39.21 11.01
CA LEU A 797 18.79 38.69 11.85
C LEU A 797 18.70 39.33 13.23
N SER A 798 19.63 40.20 13.62
CA SER A 798 19.49 41.09 14.77
C SER A 798 18.56 42.28 14.48
N GLU A 799 18.35 42.60 13.21
CA GLU A 799 17.49 43.71 12.76
C GLU A 799 16.11 43.23 12.29
N VAL A 800 15.93 41.93 12.04
CA VAL A 800 14.64 41.30 11.71
C VAL A 800 13.90 40.86 12.98
N THR A 801 12.66 41.32 13.14
CA THR A 801 11.78 40.88 14.23
C THR A 801 11.17 39.50 13.93
N PRO A 802 11.35 38.48 14.79
CA PRO A 802 10.69 37.19 14.63
C PRO A 802 9.16 37.30 14.73
N GLN A 803 8.45 36.43 14.03
CA GLN A 803 6.98 36.33 14.08
C GLN A 803 6.55 34.91 14.48
N ASN A 804 5.27 34.73 14.78
CA ASN A 804 4.70 33.39 14.98
C ASN A 804 4.46 32.69 13.64
N ARG A 805 4.28 31.36 13.70
CA ARG A 805 3.74 30.56 12.58
C ARG A 805 2.35 31.07 12.15
N ASP A 806 1.96 30.73 10.94
CA ASP A 806 0.70 31.11 10.29
C ASP A 806 0.52 32.64 10.17
N THR A 807 1.64 33.34 9.94
CA THR A 807 1.67 34.76 9.55
C THR A 807 2.07 34.89 8.08
N THR A 808 1.93 36.08 7.49
CA THR A 808 2.24 36.30 6.06
C THR A 808 3.71 36.62 5.78
N GLY A 809 4.59 36.65 6.80
CA GLY A 809 5.96 37.14 6.67
C GLY A 809 6.08 38.63 6.34
N HIS A 810 7.31 39.12 6.22
CA HIS A 810 7.64 40.48 5.80
C HIS A 810 8.35 40.50 4.43
N TRP A 811 8.16 41.56 3.64
CA TRP A 811 8.91 41.75 2.39
C TRP A 811 10.37 42.08 2.69
N TRP A 812 11.28 41.26 2.17
CA TRP A 812 12.73 41.47 2.23
C TRP A 812 13.28 41.89 0.86
N VAL A 813 12.72 41.30 -0.20
CA VAL A 813 12.93 41.69 -1.60
C VAL A 813 11.58 42.09 -2.18
N THR A 814 11.58 43.07 -3.08
CA THR A 814 10.40 43.49 -3.85
C THR A 814 10.74 43.56 -5.34
N ASN A 815 9.76 43.30 -6.20
CA ASN A 815 9.86 43.35 -7.67
C ASN A 815 10.86 42.37 -8.31
N HIS A 816 11.44 41.43 -7.56
CA HIS A 816 12.38 40.42 -8.06
C HIS A 816 12.02 39.05 -7.50
N ASP A 817 11.99 38.04 -8.39
CA ASP A 817 11.82 36.65 -7.99
C ASP A 817 13.11 36.12 -7.36
N VAL A 818 13.01 35.61 -6.13
CA VAL A 818 14.10 34.96 -5.38
C VAL A 818 14.23 33.51 -5.85
N VAL A 819 15.47 33.02 -5.96
CA VAL A 819 15.82 31.69 -6.50
C VAL A 819 16.71 30.87 -5.55
N GLY A 820 16.92 31.36 -4.33
CA GLY A 820 17.61 30.65 -3.25
C GLY A 820 17.96 31.57 -2.08
N ALA A 821 18.18 30.98 -0.91
CA ALA A 821 18.71 31.65 0.27
C ALA A 821 20.00 30.96 0.73
N VAL A 822 20.92 31.72 1.34
CA VAL A 822 22.22 31.23 1.82
C VAL A 822 22.52 31.83 3.19
N GLU A 823 23.03 31.04 4.13
CA GLU A 823 23.54 31.55 5.42
C GLU A 823 24.83 32.37 5.23
N VAL A 824 24.94 33.49 5.93
CA VAL A 824 26.13 34.34 5.98
C VAL A 824 26.45 34.78 7.40
N GLY A 825 27.74 34.78 7.75
CA GLY A 825 28.24 35.35 8.99
C GLY A 825 28.20 36.87 8.95
N ILE A 826 27.53 37.52 9.91
CA ILE A 826 27.49 38.99 9.99
C ILE A 826 28.71 39.52 10.75
N ALA A 827 29.55 40.28 10.04
CA ALA A 827 30.71 40.97 10.58
C ALA A 827 30.55 42.51 10.49
N LYS A 828 31.32 43.26 11.28
CA LYS A 828 31.49 44.70 11.05
C LYS A 828 32.31 44.90 9.78
N ALA A 829 31.82 45.71 8.84
CA ALA A 829 32.52 45.95 7.59
C ALA A 829 33.91 46.53 7.84
N THR A 830 34.92 45.78 7.41
CA THR A 830 36.31 46.23 7.45
C THR A 830 36.55 47.21 6.28
N PRO A 831 37.01 48.45 6.52
CA PRO A 831 37.35 49.34 5.43
C PRO A 831 38.59 48.79 4.71
N HIS A 832 38.43 48.43 3.44
CA HIS A 832 39.53 48.06 2.56
C HIS A 832 39.69 49.09 1.44
N ASN A 833 40.96 49.35 1.11
CA ASN A 833 41.42 50.34 0.13
C ASN A 833 41.20 49.89 -1.30
#